data_AF-A0AB34PR12-F1
#
_entry.id   AF-A0AB34PR12-F1
#
_cell.length_a   1.000
_cell.length_b   1.000
_cell.length_c   1.000
_cell.angle_alpha   90.00
_cell.angle_beta   90.00
_cell.angle_gamma   90.00
#
_symmetry.space_group_name_H-M   'P 1'
#
loop_
_entity.id
_entity.type
_entity.pdbx_description
1 polymer ?
#
loop_
_entity_poly.entity_id
_entity_poly.type
_entity_poly.pdbx_seq_one_letter_code
_entity_poly.pdbx_strand_id
1 'polypeptide(L)'
;MGYDNINLQPNFKPIDHLYDDRLRQFTDTGGQFHNLNLPKFYDIHRQEIHDLKSWKVPDDSNGKTQRPLFKDINFDEITWDNIGLGYNFGPSWKTFWVKFTLKIPEEWLKYEALEIDWDSNSEALIYNDKGLPLQAFTGGGQRNLFRIPKEYLTSDEQLFYIEVACNGMFGNGADGEPDPNRYFRLSRAHLVVPNLEARRLFWDFWILGDATREFPGGYWQKYQAADICTQIMNTFNPNDVESIGKCRKLAEQLLGDKINSDEVFHEYPNERNKRIDVYGIGNCHIDTAWEWPFAETKRKIVRSWTTQLKLADEYPEYVFVASQMQQFKWLKQYHPEILSKIHEKFATNQFIPLGGTWVENDTNLPNGESLLRQFVLGQRFLLDEFGFQSDIFWLPDTFGYSSQIPQICQLAGIYRFLTQKLSWNNINTFPLSTFNWKGIDGSQLLVHMPPANTYTAAANFGDVVRSSRQHKNLRDVPAGMLLYGHGDGGGGPTEEMIEKLRRCRGLANNSGLIPSVQLGVTVDDFYEHLLEKSDQGRKLPTWSGEIYLEYHRGTYTTQANIKKYMRLGEIKLHDLELIAGLVSIKHGDKYKYPGAEIQSLWEDLCLCQFHDVLPGSCIGMVYYDEAYPMLRKLLKQADKLILEALKVDVNSNTTSGGGVVNTLPWNRYNEIVEVSRKQSPELFEQLIKDKVGIRTPKSSQYKHDDDDDDETVKVSVDSVDGVCKINKKVDYPASVSKIRGSNGNDDDDNDGGFILTNKLLTAKISSNGVITSLFDEVNQREIIDTTATNQTSNGKNSSNVGGNQFILFDDEPLNFPAWDTELYSLEKFQFLNNGKAEILVQDELESSIIVTHEISPNSSIETIISLAGVNKYSSTSSDDSDNNFIKFSSTVNWHETYKFLKVQFPTTITTALQANYETQFGITNRSTHWNTTWDIAKFEVAHHKFMDLSEFNYGVSILNNSKYGGAIHGNLIRLSLLRSAKAPDNKADMGIHKFEYAIYPHKGPLGINTVKAGYNFNYKLIQNPYSKQTVASSYLSSAIKLKNENHKDGSLILSHIKRGENDIDVSQYKSLTKNEKSLIVRVYESLGGNNSKGQLIIDDKFLGNKIDKIFKTDGLENELEELKFTKTHGGSGDVVVTDITLRGFEIATYKILLK
;
A
#
# COMPACT_ATOMS: atom_id res chain seq x y z
N MET A 1 62.94 25.99 -24.91
CA MET A 1 63.63 24.70 -24.63
C MET A 1 63.30 24.36 -23.19
N GLY A 2 62.59 23.26 -22.92
CA GLY A 2 62.04 22.95 -21.59
C GLY A 2 62.36 21.54 -21.10
N TYR A 3 63.45 20.94 -21.58
CA TYR A 3 63.89 19.61 -21.17
C TYR A 3 65.32 19.69 -20.65
N ASP A 4 65.52 19.32 -19.38
CA ASP A 4 66.82 19.33 -18.72
C ASP A 4 67.63 18.08 -19.08
N ASN A 5 68.86 18.27 -19.57
CA ASN A 5 69.74 17.17 -19.98
C ASN A 5 70.30 16.36 -18.79
N ILE A 6 70.11 16.84 -17.56
CA ILE A 6 70.61 16.21 -16.33
C ILE A 6 69.48 16.20 -15.30
N ASN A 7 69.07 15.00 -14.84
CA ASN A 7 68.13 14.84 -13.74
C ASN A 7 68.85 14.34 -12.48
N LEU A 8 69.01 15.21 -11.49
CA LEU A 8 69.59 14.88 -10.18
C LEU A 8 68.54 14.45 -9.13
N GLN A 9 67.24 14.53 -9.48
CA GLN A 9 66.12 14.23 -8.59
C GLN A 9 65.15 13.25 -9.30
N PRO A 10 65.32 11.93 -9.10
CA PRO A 10 64.44 10.96 -9.74
C PRO A 10 62.98 11.15 -9.26
N ASN A 11 62.05 11.22 -10.21
CA ASN A 11 60.61 11.25 -9.93
C ASN A 11 60.05 9.82 -9.97
N PHE A 12 59.51 9.34 -8.86
CA PHE A 12 58.95 8.00 -8.76
C PHE A 12 57.46 7.96 -9.15
N LYS A 13 57.01 6.82 -9.67
CA LYS A 13 55.59 6.58 -9.93
C LYS A 13 54.82 6.57 -8.59
N PRO A 14 53.72 7.34 -8.46
CA PRO A 14 52.82 7.25 -7.30
C PRO A 14 52.30 5.82 -7.09
N ILE A 15 52.14 5.43 -5.83
CA ILE A 15 51.52 4.15 -5.46
C ILE A 15 50.03 4.41 -5.28
N ASP A 16 49.22 3.90 -6.22
CA ASP A 16 47.79 4.23 -6.35
C ASP A 16 47.02 4.20 -5.01
N HIS A 17 47.06 3.10 -4.26
CA HIS A 17 46.29 2.99 -2.99
C HIS A 17 46.72 4.01 -1.93
N LEU A 18 48.02 4.33 -1.82
CA LEU A 18 48.51 5.30 -0.83
C LEU A 18 48.05 6.73 -1.14
N TYR A 19 48.00 7.08 -2.42
CA TYR A 19 47.54 8.39 -2.85
C TYR A 19 46.02 8.50 -2.76
N ASP A 20 45.28 7.46 -3.14
CA ASP A 20 43.82 7.40 -2.99
C ASP A 20 43.40 7.52 -1.51
N ASP A 21 44.09 6.82 -0.60
CA ASP A 21 43.81 6.89 0.85
C ASP A 21 44.16 8.25 1.45
N ARG A 22 45.23 8.90 0.94
CA ARG A 22 45.64 10.25 1.37
C ARG A 22 44.51 11.27 1.15
N LEU A 23 43.78 11.17 0.03
CA LEU A 23 42.73 12.15 -0.32
C LEU A 23 41.65 12.26 0.76
N ARG A 24 41.32 11.15 1.43
CA ARG A 24 40.27 11.11 2.46
C ARG A 24 40.53 12.06 3.62
N GLN A 25 41.79 12.34 3.92
CA GLN A 25 42.18 13.18 5.06
C GLN A 25 41.86 14.66 4.85
N PHE A 26 41.74 15.12 3.59
CA PHE A 26 41.63 16.55 3.27
C PHE A 26 40.30 17.18 3.71
N THR A 27 39.23 16.40 3.73
CA THR A 27 37.87 16.87 4.04
C THR A 27 37.32 16.29 5.35
N ASP A 28 38.10 15.43 6.03
CA ASP A 28 37.68 14.74 7.24
C ASP A 28 37.62 15.68 8.46
N THR A 29 36.42 15.84 9.01
CA THR A 29 36.14 16.69 10.18
C THR A 29 36.42 16.00 11.51
N GLY A 30 36.48 14.66 11.55
CA GLY A 30 36.69 13.87 12.77
C GLY A 30 38.11 13.30 12.92
N GLY A 31 38.91 13.37 11.86
CA GLY A 31 40.27 12.86 11.82
C GLY A 31 41.28 13.71 12.59
N GLN A 32 42.45 13.12 12.87
CA GLN A 32 43.55 13.76 13.61
C GLN A 32 44.09 15.03 12.92
N PHE A 33 43.83 15.20 11.63
CA PHE A 33 44.38 16.26 10.79
C PHE A 33 43.37 17.36 10.43
N HIS A 34 42.18 17.41 11.05
CA HIS A 34 41.15 18.39 10.70
C HIS A 34 41.63 19.86 10.82
N ASN A 35 42.53 20.15 11.77
CA ASN A 35 43.15 21.48 11.97
C ASN A 35 44.26 21.82 10.97
N LEU A 36 44.68 20.88 10.13
CA LEU A 36 45.71 21.06 9.11
C LEU A 36 45.16 21.05 7.69
N ASN A 37 43.86 20.78 7.54
CA ASN A 37 43.18 20.59 6.26
C ASN A 37 41.99 21.55 6.13
N LEU A 38 41.19 21.36 5.07
CA LEU A 38 40.08 22.23 4.71
C LEU A 38 39.06 22.52 5.84
N PRO A 39 38.71 21.55 6.72
CA PRO A 39 37.75 21.78 7.79
C PRO A 39 38.06 22.96 8.72
N LYS A 40 39.33 23.32 8.89
CA LYS A 40 39.75 24.50 9.67
C LYS A 40 39.11 25.80 9.17
N PHE A 41 38.79 25.88 7.87
CA PHE A 41 38.32 27.11 7.23
C PHE A 41 36.82 27.10 6.91
N TYR A 42 36.04 26.10 7.33
CA TYR A 42 34.60 26.06 7.02
C TYR A 42 33.84 27.24 7.60
N ASP A 43 34.21 27.69 8.81
CA ASP A 43 33.60 28.80 9.50
C ASP A 43 34.62 29.93 9.67
N ILE A 44 34.26 31.15 9.28
CA ILE A 44 35.07 32.36 9.52
C ILE A 44 34.87 32.85 10.95
N HIS A 45 33.60 32.94 11.35
CA HIS A 45 33.18 33.29 12.70
C HIS A 45 32.14 32.29 13.19
N ARG A 46 32.18 31.98 14.48
CA ARG A 46 31.25 31.07 15.14
C ARG A 46 30.98 31.58 16.54
N GLN A 47 29.70 31.81 16.86
CA GLN A 47 29.26 32.32 18.16
C GLN A 47 28.10 31.46 18.68
N GLU A 48 28.12 31.12 19.96
CA GLU A 48 27.00 30.41 20.60
C GLU A 48 25.77 31.33 20.73
N ILE A 49 24.58 30.78 20.47
CA ILE A 49 23.32 31.48 20.70
C ILE A 49 22.96 31.34 22.18
N HIS A 50 22.94 32.46 22.89
CA HIS A 50 22.59 32.52 24.31
C HIS A 50 21.07 32.76 24.51
N ASP A 51 20.63 32.71 25.77
CA ASP A 51 19.23 32.95 26.18
C ASP A 51 18.17 32.06 25.51
N LEU A 52 18.56 30.82 25.20
CA LEU A 52 17.63 29.79 24.75
C LEU A 52 16.64 29.46 25.88
N LYS A 53 15.35 29.51 25.57
CA LYS A 53 14.29 29.17 26.54
C LYS A 53 13.41 28.09 25.97
N SER A 54 13.17 27.03 26.72
CA SER A 54 12.32 25.92 26.30
C SER A 54 11.00 25.87 27.05
N TRP A 55 10.00 25.29 26.40
CA TRP A 55 8.74 24.90 26.99
C TRP A 55 8.43 23.47 26.57
N LYS A 56 8.19 22.60 27.55
CA LYS A 56 7.73 21.24 27.32
C LYS A 56 6.22 21.24 27.17
N VAL A 57 5.73 20.79 26.01
CA VAL A 57 4.29 20.70 25.77
C VAL A 57 3.68 19.67 26.74
N PRO A 58 2.62 20.02 27.50
CA PRO A 58 1.95 19.09 28.40
C PRO A 58 1.17 18.03 27.61
N ASP A 59 0.91 16.91 28.25
CA ASP A 59 0.02 15.89 27.69
C ASP A 59 -1.45 16.32 27.72
N ASP A 60 -2.26 15.68 26.90
CA ASP A 60 -3.71 15.85 26.97
C ASP A 60 -4.30 15.22 28.25
N SER A 61 -5.60 15.40 28.46
CA SER A 61 -6.31 14.86 29.63
C SER A 61 -6.26 13.34 29.73
N ASN A 62 -5.92 12.64 28.64
CA ASN A 62 -5.79 11.18 28.57
C ASN A 62 -4.33 10.72 28.64
N GLY A 63 -3.38 11.62 28.88
CA GLY A 63 -1.95 11.32 28.93
C GLY A 63 -1.31 11.10 27.56
N LYS A 64 -1.97 11.45 26.45
CA LYS A 64 -1.40 11.38 25.11
C LYS A 64 -0.61 12.64 24.78
N THR A 65 0.50 12.46 24.10
CA THR A 65 1.38 13.56 23.69
C THR A 65 0.68 14.52 22.72
N GLN A 66 0.62 15.79 23.10
CA GLN A 66 0.11 16.85 22.24
C GLN A 66 1.17 17.37 21.26
N ARG A 67 0.68 17.85 20.12
CA ARG A 67 1.46 18.46 19.04
C ARG A 67 0.73 19.74 18.56
N PRO A 68 0.67 20.80 19.39
CA PRO A 68 -0.09 22.01 19.05
C PRO A 68 0.59 22.76 17.89
N LEU A 69 -0.22 23.34 17.00
CA LEU A 69 0.30 24.22 15.95
C LEU A 69 0.73 25.55 16.56
N PHE A 70 1.64 26.27 15.89
CA PHE A 70 2.08 27.59 16.35
C PHE A 70 0.91 28.54 16.69
N LYS A 71 -0.10 28.58 15.81
CA LYS A 71 -1.29 29.44 15.96
C LYS A 71 -2.21 29.07 17.12
N ASP A 72 -2.11 27.84 17.63
CA ASP A 72 -2.95 27.34 18.72
C ASP A 72 -2.32 27.58 20.10
N ILE A 73 -1.09 28.12 20.14
CA ILE A 73 -0.32 28.34 21.36
C ILE A 73 -0.43 29.81 21.77
N ASN A 74 -0.88 30.06 22.99
CA ASN A 74 -0.76 31.37 23.62
C ASN A 74 0.62 31.49 24.31
N PHE A 75 1.61 32.02 23.59
CA PHE A 75 2.98 32.12 24.08
C PHE A 75 3.16 33.07 25.29
N ASP A 76 2.20 33.98 25.53
CA ASP A 76 2.23 34.92 26.65
C ASP A 76 1.86 34.25 27.99
N GLU A 77 1.11 33.15 27.97
CA GLU A 77 0.69 32.40 29.16
C GLU A 77 1.69 31.31 29.57
N ILE A 78 2.73 31.07 28.75
CA ILE A 78 3.70 30.00 28.98
C ILE A 78 4.80 30.46 29.94
N THR A 79 5.08 29.61 30.93
CA THR A 79 6.30 29.70 31.73
C THR A 79 7.43 28.98 31.00
N TRP A 80 8.53 29.72 30.75
CA TRP A 80 9.66 29.24 29.97
C TRP A 80 10.87 28.91 30.85
N ASP A 81 11.49 27.75 30.62
CA ASP A 81 12.69 27.31 31.32
C ASP A 81 13.94 27.72 30.54
N ASN A 82 14.97 28.23 31.22
CA ASN A 82 16.24 28.53 30.57
C ASN A 82 17.00 27.22 30.25
N ILE A 83 17.48 27.10 29.03
CA ILE A 83 18.28 25.95 28.57
C ILE A 83 19.60 26.42 27.93
N GLY A 84 20.50 25.47 27.69
CA GLY A 84 21.77 25.71 27.01
C GLY A 84 22.29 24.44 26.35
N LEU A 85 23.48 24.52 25.76
CA LEU A 85 24.14 23.36 25.15
C LEU A 85 24.25 22.19 26.14
N GLY A 86 23.92 20.99 25.68
CA GLY A 86 23.88 19.77 26.47
C GLY A 86 22.55 19.48 27.17
N TYR A 87 21.55 20.36 27.06
CA TYR A 87 20.19 20.06 27.51
C TYR A 87 19.63 18.82 26.80
N ASN A 88 18.88 17.98 27.53
CA ASN A 88 18.27 16.77 27.00
C ASN A 88 16.76 16.95 26.85
N PHE A 89 16.27 16.94 25.61
CA PHE A 89 14.85 16.90 25.29
C PHE A 89 14.33 15.47 25.44
N GLY A 90 13.15 15.30 26.02
CA GLY A 90 12.52 13.99 26.13
C GLY A 90 11.35 13.89 27.11
N PRO A 91 10.77 12.69 27.25
CA PRO A 91 11.11 11.45 26.52
C PRO A 91 10.60 11.43 25.06
N SER A 92 10.72 10.28 24.38
CA SER A 92 10.25 10.03 23.01
C SER A 92 8.88 10.60 22.68
N TRP A 93 8.72 11.08 21.45
CA TRP A 93 7.50 11.68 20.88
C TRP A 93 7.08 13.03 21.47
N LYS A 94 7.65 13.46 22.61
CA LYS A 94 7.38 14.77 23.21
C LYS A 94 7.75 15.90 22.26
N THR A 95 6.99 16.98 22.37
CA THR A 95 7.26 18.22 21.65
C THR A 95 7.80 19.25 22.63
N PHE A 96 8.85 19.95 22.23
CA PHE A 96 9.38 21.11 22.93
C PHE A 96 9.35 22.30 21.99
N TRP A 97 8.97 23.47 22.51
CA TRP A 97 9.19 24.73 21.82
C TRP A 97 10.38 25.42 22.44
N VAL A 98 11.31 25.88 21.61
CA VAL A 98 12.46 26.68 22.04
C VAL A 98 12.32 28.07 21.46
N LYS A 99 12.31 29.11 22.29
CA LYS A 99 12.35 30.50 21.84
C LYS A 99 13.72 31.10 22.11
N PHE A 100 14.18 31.95 21.20
CA PHE A 100 15.41 32.70 21.36
C PHE A 100 15.35 34.00 20.56
N THR A 101 16.09 35.00 21.03
CA THR A 101 16.25 36.28 20.33
C THR A 101 17.62 36.30 19.67
N LEU A 102 17.64 36.55 18.36
CA LEU A 102 18.85 36.65 17.59
C LEU A 102 19.20 38.12 17.38
N LYS A 103 20.44 38.48 17.70
CA LYS A 103 21.02 39.79 17.40
C LYS A 103 22.28 39.59 16.59
N ILE A 104 22.25 39.97 15.32
CA ILE A 104 23.39 39.81 14.41
C ILE A 104 24.36 40.98 14.64
N PRO A 105 25.66 40.72 14.87
CA PRO A 105 26.65 41.80 14.96
C PRO A 105 26.72 42.61 13.68
N GLU A 106 26.72 43.95 13.76
CA GLU A 106 26.78 44.83 12.57
C GLU A 106 27.97 44.52 11.66
N GLU A 107 29.11 44.15 12.24
CA GLU A 107 30.32 43.77 11.50
C GLU A 107 30.13 42.52 10.63
N TRP A 108 29.13 41.69 10.93
CA TRP A 108 28.85 40.44 10.21
C TRP A 108 27.89 40.64 9.04
N LEU A 109 27.14 41.75 9.02
CA LEU A 109 26.22 42.08 7.92
C LEU A 109 26.93 42.34 6.58
N LYS A 110 28.26 42.52 6.59
CA LYS A 110 29.08 42.65 5.38
C LYS A 110 29.31 41.33 4.64
N TYR A 111 29.10 40.18 5.30
CA TYR A 111 29.31 38.87 4.68
C TYR A 111 28.10 38.44 3.86
N GLU A 112 28.34 37.65 2.82
CA GLU A 112 27.32 37.22 1.86
C GLU A 112 26.29 36.24 2.46
N ALA A 113 26.69 35.48 3.48
CA ALA A 113 25.85 34.48 4.12
C ALA A 113 26.08 34.45 5.62
N LEU A 114 24.98 34.17 6.34
CA LEU A 114 24.93 33.95 7.78
C LEU A 114 24.01 32.76 8.03
N GLU A 115 24.38 31.90 8.98
CA GLU A 115 23.70 30.63 9.23
C GLU A 115 23.48 30.35 10.70
N ILE A 116 22.35 29.71 11.01
CA ILE A 116 22.10 29.09 12.30
C ILE A 116 22.47 27.61 12.21
N ASP A 117 23.42 27.17 13.03
CA ASP A 117 23.82 25.77 13.21
C ASP A 117 23.13 25.19 14.45
N TRP A 118 22.05 24.44 14.21
CA TRP A 118 21.23 23.79 15.22
C TRP A 118 21.25 22.27 15.07
N ASP A 119 21.54 21.56 16.17
CA ASP A 119 21.45 20.10 16.22
C ASP A 119 20.98 19.66 17.60
N SER A 120 19.72 19.25 17.68
CA SER A 120 19.10 18.65 18.86
C SER A 120 19.19 17.13 18.87
N ASN A 121 19.90 16.50 17.92
CA ASN A 121 19.88 15.05 17.63
C ASN A 121 18.48 14.50 17.32
N SER A 122 17.53 15.38 17.03
CA SER A 122 16.13 15.05 16.74
C SER A 122 15.68 15.84 15.51
N GLU A 123 14.44 15.62 15.08
CA GLU A 123 13.85 16.50 14.08
C GLU A 123 13.37 17.82 14.71
N ALA A 124 13.51 18.92 13.97
CA ALA A 124 13.03 20.22 14.40
C ALA A 124 12.61 21.13 13.22
N LEU A 125 11.86 22.19 13.51
CA LEU A 125 11.39 23.19 12.53
C LEU A 125 11.53 24.58 13.10
N ILE A 126 12.21 25.48 12.39
CA ILE A 126 12.31 26.90 12.77
C ILE A 126 11.14 27.71 12.19
N TYR A 127 10.61 28.60 13.02
CA TYR A 127 9.53 29.55 12.73
C TYR A 127 9.98 30.97 13.06
N ASN A 128 9.45 31.95 12.33
CA ASN A 128 9.58 33.36 12.72
C ASN A 128 8.57 33.75 13.82
N ASP A 129 8.62 35.02 14.24
CA ASP A 129 7.74 35.63 15.24
C ASP A 129 6.24 35.57 14.88
N LYS A 130 5.92 35.48 13.58
CA LYS A 130 4.56 35.38 13.05
C LYS A 130 4.06 33.95 12.85
N GLY A 131 4.88 32.94 13.13
CA GLY A 131 4.52 31.53 12.98
C GLY A 131 4.66 30.97 11.57
N LEU A 132 5.40 31.64 10.67
CA LEU A 132 5.72 31.11 9.35
C LEU A 132 6.85 30.07 9.46
N PRO A 133 6.66 28.82 8.99
CA PRO A 133 7.74 27.84 8.89
C PRO A 133 8.84 28.32 7.93
N LEU A 134 10.11 28.18 8.31
CA LEU A 134 11.25 28.64 7.51
C LEU A 134 12.12 27.50 6.96
N GLN A 135 12.56 26.57 7.81
CA GLN A 135 13.37 25.42 7.41
C GLN A 135 13.37 24.35 8.50
N ALA A 136 13.47 23.08 8.10
CA ALA A 136 13.67 21.99 9.03
C ALA A 136 15.14 21.79 9.39
N PHE A 137 15.34 21.21 10.58
CA PHE A 137 16.57 20.58 11.01
C PHE A 137 16.33 19.08 11.19
N THR A 138 17.32 18.28 10.79
CA THR A 138 17.33 16.85 11.01
C THR A 138 18.64 16.48 11.70
N GLY A 139 18.52 16.08 12.96
CA GLY A 139 19.65 15.86 13.85
C GLY A 139 20.61 14.74 13.41
N GLY A 140 21.74 14.63 14.11
CA GLY A 140 22.80 13.68 13.74
C GLY A 140 23.66 14.18 12.56
N GLY A 141 23.68 15.49 12.33
CA GLY A 141 24.51 16.13 11.30
C GLY A 141 24.03 15.99 9.86
N GLN A 142 22.81 15.49 9.62
CA GLN A 142 22.25 15.39 8.27
C GLN A 142 21.82 16.75 7.70
N ARG A 143 21.06 17.54 8.49
CA ARG A 143 20.66 18.90 8.12
C ARG A 143 20.60 19.78 9.37
N ASN A 144 21.69 20.46 9.66
CA ASN A 144 21.85 21.31 10.84
C ASN A 144 21.97 22.81 10.53
N LEU A 145 22.19 23.18 9.27
CA LEU A 145 22.44 24.56 8.86
C LEU A 145 21.18 25.21 8.28
N PHE A 146 20.82 26.37 8.81
CA PHE A 146 19.78 27.25 8.28
C PHE A 146 20.39 28.58 7.84
N ARG A 147 20.52 28.77 6.51
CA ARG A 147 20.89 30.07 5.93
C ARG A 147 19.80 31.10 6.17
N ILE A 148 20.16 32.20 6.84
CA ILE A 148 19.26 33.27 7.21
C ILE A 148 18.85 34.05 5.95
N PRO A 149 17.55 34.13 5.62
CA PRO A 149 17.07 34.91 4.48
C PRO A 149 17.42 36.39 4.59
N LYS A 150 17.59 37.08 3.45
CA LYS A 150 18.01 38.49 3.39
C LYS A 150 17.11 39.43 4.20
N GLU A 151 15.82 39.13 4.30
CA GLU A 151 14.84 39.91 5.08
C GLU A 151 15.13 39.92 6.59
N TYR A 152 15.85 38.92 7.10
CA TYR A 152 16.25 38.79 8.50
C TYR A 152 17.70 39.22 8.75
N LEU A 153 18.43 39.72 7.75
CA LEU A 153 19.81 40.19 7.91
C LEU A 153 19.84 41.64 8.41
N THR A 154 19.47 41.84 9.68
CA THR A 154 19.45 43.15 10.34
C THR A 154 20.19 43.13 11.68
N SER A 155 20.64 44.30 12.14
CA SER A 155 21.22 44.47 13.49
C SER A 155 20.17 44.50 14.61
N ASP A 156 18.89 44.65 14.25
CA ASP A 156 17.76 44.63 15.19
C ASP A 156 17.55 43.24 15.79
N GLU A 157 17.03 43.21 17.01
CA GLU A 157 16.68 41.97 17.71
C GLU A 157 15.48 41.29 17.04
N GLN A 158 15.64 40.01 16.71
CA GLN A 158 14.62 39.21 16.05
C GLN A 158 14.26 37.99 16.87
N LEU A 159 12.98 37.67 16.95
CA LEU A 159 12.48 36.54 17.71
C LEU A 159 12.25 35.33 16.80
N PHE A 160 12.80 34.18 17.18
CA PHE A 160 12.59 32.91 16.51
C PHE A 160 12.09 31.85 17.48
N TYR A 161 11.37 30.88 16.92
CA TYR A 161 10.89 29.70 17.62
C TYR A 161 11.35 28.44 16.90
N ILE A 162 11.74 27.41 17.64
CA ILE A 162 12.06 26.09 17.11
C ILE A 162 11.14 25.08 17.77
N GLU A 163 10.33 24.39 16.96
CA GLU A 163 9.61 23.20 17.38
C GLU A 163 10.55 22.01 17.29
N VAL A 164 10.86 21.39 18.43
CA VAL A 164 11.68 20.18 18.55
C VAL A 164 10.76 18.99 18.78
N ALA A 165 10.78 18.03 17.88
CA ALA A 165 10.08 16.76 18.03
C ALA A 165 11.07 15.69 18.51
N CYS A 166 10.79 15.07 19.67
CA CYS A 166 11.66 14.05 20.28
C CYS A 166 11.58 12.69 19.56
N ASN A 167 12.04 12.67 18.31
CA ASN A 167 12.22 11.48 17.49
C ASN A 167 13.33 11.73 16.45
N GLY A 168 13.93 10.65 15.94
CA GLY A 168 14.80 10.72 14.78
C GLY A 168 14.00 10.78 13.47
N MET A 169 14.71 10.82 12.34
CA MET A 169 14.11 10.72 11.00
C MET A 169 13.26 9.44 10.89
N PHE A 170 13.79 8.32 11.41
CA PHE A 170 13.16 7.00 11.45
C PHE A 170 12.60 6.69 12.85
N GLY A 171 11.80 7.61 13.41
CA GLY A 171 11.19 7.38 14.72
C GLY A 171 12.19 7.12 15.87
N ASN A 172 11.87 6.12 16.72
CA ASN A 172 12.56 5.85 17.99
C ASN A 172 13.00 4.39 18.19
N GLY A 173 12.84 3.53 17.18
CA GLY A 173 12.98 2.07 17.33
C GLY A 173 14.32 1.46 16.93
N ALA A 174 15.17 2.16 16.17
CA ALA A 174 16.37 1.56 15.55
C ALA A 174 16.05 0.20 14.89
N ASP A 175 15.03 0.19 14.02
CA ASP A 175 14.48 -0.98 13.32
C ASP A 175 13.72 -2.00 14.21
N GLY A 176 13.47 -1.66 15.48
CA GLY A 176 12.71 -2.43 16.45
C GLY A 176 11.54 -1.67 17.08
N GLU A 177 11.10 -2.12 18.25
CA GLU A 177 10.06 -1.42 19.02
C GLU A 177 10.58 -0.03 19.47
N PRO A 178 9.80 1.05 19.28
CA PRO A 178 10.18 2.39 19.72
C PRO A 178 10.55 2.45 21.21
N ASP A 179 11.76 2.93 21.52
CA ASP A 179 12.15 3.19 22.91
C ASP A 179 11.29 4.34 23.47
N PRO A 180 10.43 4.11 24.49
CA PRO A 180 9.61 5.17 25.06
C PRO A 180 10.42 6.20 25.86
N ASN A 181 11.67 5.90 26.23
CA ASN A 181 12.51 6.71 27.11
C ASN A 181 13.79 7.22 26.42
N ARG A 182 13.76 7.44 25.11
CA ARG A 182 14.86 8.08 24.39
C ARG A 182 14.92 9.58 24.69
N TYR A 183 16.12 10.07 24.97
CA TYR A 183 16.40 11.50 25.19
C TYR A 183 17.38 12.02 24.13
N PHE A 184 17.17 13.28 23.76
CA PHE A 184 17.82 13.94 22.64
C PHE A 184 18.63 15.13 23.12
N ARG A 185 19.95 15.04 22.99
CA ARG A 185 20.87 16.06 23.52
C ARG A 185 21.07 17.20 22.52
N LEU A 186 20.88 18.44 22.96
CA LEU A 186 21.28 19.64 22.21
C LEU A 186 22.81 19.70 22.10
N SER A 187 23.35 19.47 20.91
CA SER A 187 24.79 19.45 20.62
C SER A 187 25.27 20.75 19.98
N ARG A 188 24.43 21.43 19.20
CA ARG A 188 24.78 22.67 18.48
C ARG A 188 23.65 23.69 18.54
N ALA A 189 24.00 24.93 18.82
CA ALA A 189 23.14 26.12 18.73
C ALA A 189 24.03 27.36 18.54
N HIS A 190 24.49 27.58 17.31
CA HIS A 190 25.47 28.62 16.99
C HIS A 190 25.00 29.50 15.83
N LEU A 191 25.39 30.78 15.86
CA LEU A 191 25.40 31.66 14.70
C LEU A 191 26.76 31.56 14.02
N VAL A 192 26.77 31.33 12.72
CA VAL A 192 27.97 31.01 11.93
C VAL A 192 28.06 31.90 10.70
N VAL A 193 29.27 32.42 10.44
CA VAL A 193 29.63 33.03 9.15
C VAL A 193 30.39 31.97 8.34
N PRO A 194 29.77 31.33 7.34
CA PRO A 194 30.43 30.31 6.55
C PRO A 194 31.45 30.88 5.57
N ASN A 195 32.53 30.15 5.32
CA ASN A 195 33.42 30.42 4.21
C ASN A 195 32.93 29.69 2.95
N LEU A 196 32.21 30.42 2.09
CA LEU A 196 31.61 29.85 0.88
C LEU A 196 32.66 29.27 -0.08
N GLU A 197 33.84 29.88 -0.18
CA GLU A 197 34.92 29.38 -1.04
C GLU A 197 35.50 28.06 -0.51
N ALA A 198 35.60 27.91 0.81
CA ALA A 198 36.01 26.64 1.42
C ALA A 198 34.97 25.53 1.18
N ARG A 199 33.68 25.84 1.28
CA ARG A 199 32.59 24.88 1.01
C ARG A 199 32.52 24.47 -0.44
N ARG A 200 32.68 25.41 -1.37
CA ARG A 200 32.77 25.11 -2.80
C ARG A 200 33.97 24.20 -3.09
N LEU A 201 35.15 24.51 -2.52
CA LEU A 201 36.32 23.64 -2.64
C LEU A 201 36.08 22.24 -2.04
N PHE A 202 35.29 22.13 -0.98
CA PHE A 202 34.90 20.83 -0.42
C PHE A 202 34.12 20.00 -1.44
N TRP A 203 33.09 20.57 -2.09
CA TRP A 203 32.32 19.84 -3.12
C TRP A 203 33.16 19.53 -4.36
N ASP A 204 33.99 20.48 -4.80
CA ASP A 204 34.92 20.33 -5.91
C ASP A 204 35.87 19.14 -5.65
N PHE A 205 36.49 19.10 -4.46
CA PHE A 205 37.37 18.02 -4.05
C PHE A 205 36.64 16.71 -3.81
N TRP A 206 35.42 16.74 -3.26
CA TRP A 206 34.61 15.55 -3.00
C TRP A 206 34.30 14.80 -4.28
N ILE A 207 33.79 15.49 -5.31
CA ILE A 207 33.44 14.85 -6.59
C ILE A 207 34.68 14.36 -7.34
N LEU A 208 35.78 15.12 -7.32
CA LEU A 208 37.04 14.66 -7.91
C LEU A 208 37.58 13.42 -7.18
N GLY A 209 37.58 13.43 -5.85
CA GLY A 209 38.00 12.29 -5.03
C GLY A 209 37.06 11.08 -5.15
N ASP A 210 35.77 11.28 -5.37
CA ASP A 210 34.81 10.20 -5.64
C ASP A 210 35.03 9.61 -7.03
N ALA A 211 35.33 10.44 -8.03
CA ALA A 211 35.75 9.99 -9.34
C ALA A 211 37.00 9.10 -9.27
N THR A 212 38.00 9.41 -8.44
CA THR A 212 39.19 8.53 -8.32
C THR A 212 38.85 7.14 -7.80
N ARG A 213 37.85 7.03 -6.92
CA ARG A 213 37.42 5.76 -6.31
C ARG A 213 36.51 4.94 -7.22
N GLU A 214 35.53 5.59 -7.83
CA GLU A 214 34.46 4.92 -8.57
C GLU A 214 34.86 4.55 -10.01
N PHE A 215 35.83 5.24 -10.61
CA PHE A 215 36.31 4.86 -11.93
C PHE A 215 37.07 3.53 -11.90
N PRO A 216 36.80 2.61 -12.85
CA PRO A 216 37.61 1.42 -12.99
C PRO A 216 39.09 1.76 -13.26
N GLY A 217 40.00 0.87 -12.87
CA GLY A 217 41.42 1.01 -13.22
C GLY A 217 41.62 1.07 -14.74
N GLY A 218 42.58 1.88 -15.20
CA GLY A 218 42.95 2.00 -16.62
C GLY A 218 42.34 3.20 -17.36
N TYR A 219 41.41 3.94 -16.76
CA TYR A 219 40.93 5.21 -17.30
C TYR A 219 41.82 6.38 -16.88
N TRP A 220 42.31 7.17 -17.82
CA TRP A 220 43.22 8.29 -17.54
C TRP A 220 42.57 9.38 -16.68
N GLN A 221 41.24 9.56 -16.76
CA GLN A 221 40.47 10.53 -15.97
C GLN A 221 40.55 10.25 -14.47
N LYS A 222 40.57 8.97 -14.06
CA LYS A 222 40.82 8.58 -12.66
C LYS A 222 42.13 9.17 -12.16
N TYR A 223 43.20 8.94 -12.92
CA TYR A 223 44.54 9.39 -12.56
C TYR A 223 44.69 10.91 -12.65
N GLN A 224 44.00 11.55 -13.60
CA GLN A 224 43.98 13.01 -13.69
C GLN A 224 43.25 13.64 -12.50
N ALA A 225 42.10 13.10 -12.09
CA ALA A 225 41.38 13.56 -10.90
C ALA A 225 42.24 13.35 -9.64
N ALA A 226 42.92 12.20 -9.51
CA ALA A 226 43.82 11.91 -8.39
C ALA A 226 45.02 12.86 -8.36
N ASP A 227 45.60 13.19 -9.52
CA ASP A 227 46.70 14.14 -9.64
C ASP A 227 46.24 15.56 -9.26
N ILE A 228 45.10 16.02 -9.75
CA ILE A 228 44.53 17.34 -9.38
C ILE A 228 44.24 17.40 -7.88
N CYS A 229 43.60 16.37 -7.30
CA CYS A 229 43.38 16.31 -5.85
C CYS A 229 44.71 16.34 -5.07
N THR A 230 45.73 15.65 -5.55
CA THR A 230 47.07 15.68 -4.95
C THR A 230 47.69 17.07 -5.02
N GLN A 231 47.57 17.75 -6.17
CA GLN A 231 48.03 19.13 -6.35
C GLN A 231 47.27 20.10 -5.44
N ILE A 232 45.95 19.94 -5.28
CA ILE A 232 45.13 20.71 -4.34
C ILE A 232 45.66 20.54 -2.91
N MET A 233 45.86 19.30 -2.45
CA MET A 233 46.38 19.04 -1.11
C MET A 233 47.79 19.60 -0.90
N ASN A 234 48.62 19.62 -1.94
CA ASN A 234 49.98 20.17 -1.87
C ASN A 234 49.99 21.71 -1.91
N THR A 235 49.02 22.33 -2.58
CA THR A 235 48.90 23.79 -2.73
C THR A 235 48.19 24.41 -1.53
N PHE A 236 47.29 23.67 -0.90
CA PHE A 236 46.56 24.12 0.28
C PHE A 236 47.51 24.39 1.44
N ASN A 237 47.37 25.57 2.05
CA ASN A 237 48.15 25.98 3.21
C ASN A 237 47.21 26.30 4.38
N PRO A 238 47.30 25.57 5.51
CA PRO A 238 46.41 25.77 6.66
C PRO A 238 46.57 27.14 7.35
N ASN A 239 47.55 27.95 6.95
CA ASN A 239 47.79 29.29 7.48
C ASN A 239 47.51 30.41 6.47
N ASP A 240 47.06 30.09 5.25
CA ASP A 240 46.78 31.06 4.20
C ASP A 240 45.41 30.80 3.56
N VAL A 241 44.44 31.68 3.81
CA VAL A 241 43.08 31.59 3.27
C VAL A 241 43.05 31.77 1.74
N GLU A 242 43.98 32.55 1.18
CA GLU A 242 44.05 32.76 -0.28
C GLU A 242 44.45 31.49 -1.04
N SER A 243 45.07 30.52 -0.35
CA SER A 243 45.40 29.22 -0.92
C SER A 243 44.16 28.46 -1.41
N ILE A 244 42.98 28.68 -0.80
CA ILE A 244 41.71 28.07 -1.21
C ILE A 244 41.35 28.48 -2.64
N GLY A 245 41.44 29.77 -2.97
CA GLY A 245 41.15 30.25 -4.32
C GLY A 245 42.10 29.69 -5.38
N LYS A 246 43.38 29.45 -5.02
CA LYS A 246 44.34 28.76 -5.91
C LYS A 246 43.96 27.29 -6.11
N CYS A 247 43.55 26.60 -5.04
CA CYS A 247 43.08 25.23 -5.10
C CYS A 247 41.82 25.08 -5.97
N ARG A 248 40.87 26.03 -5.89
CA ARG A 248 39.68 26.03 -6.74
C ARG A 248 40.03 26.17 -8.22
N LYS A 249 40.97 27.04 -8.57
CA LYS A 249 41.49 27.15 -9.95
C LYS A 249 42.14 25.87 -10.46
N LEU A 250 42.71 25.04 -9.58
CA LEU A 250 43.20 23.71 -9.96
C LEU A 250 42.04 22.75 -10.23
N ALA A 251 41.00 22.75 -9.40
CA ALA A 251 39.82 21.92 -9.60
C ALA A 251 39.06 22.29 -10.90
N GLU A 252 38.95 23.59 -11.21
CA GLU A 252 38.34 24.12 -12.44
C GLU A 252 38.98 23.57 -13.72
N GLN A 253 40.24 23.13 -13.69
CA GLN A 253 40.90 22.54 -14.88
C GLN A 253 40.17 21.30 -15.41
N LEU A 254 39.49 20.57 -14.52
CA LEU A 254 38.77 19.35 -14.86
C LEU A 254 37.25 19.48 -14.68
N LEU A 255 36.79 20.33 -13.76
CA LEU A 255 35.37 20.59 -13.52
C LEU A 255 34.78 21.66 -14.45
N GLY A 256 35.59 22.60 -14.93
CA GLY A 256 35.15 23.78 -15.68
C GLY A 256 34.84 24.98 -14.80
N ASP A 257 34.68 26.14 -15.43
CA ASP A 257 34.45 27.45 -14.81
C ASP A 257 32.97 27.73 -14.46
N LYS A 258 32.03 26.98 -15.05
CA LYS A 258 30.58 27.17 -14.89
C LYS A 258 29.94 26.41 -13.73
N ILE A 259 30.70 25.64 -12.95
CA ILE A 259 30.16 24.79 -11.88
C ILE A 259 29.50 25.54 -10.72
N ASN A 260 29.64 26.87 -10.66
CA ASN A 260 29.08 27.72 -9.61
C ASN A 260 27.68 28.26 -9.95
N SER A 261 27.14 27.96 -11.14
CA SER A 261 25.83 28.39 -11.61
C SER A 261 25.12 27.27 -12.37
N ASP A 262 23.83 27.48 -12.67
CA ASP A 262 23.01 26.61 -13.51
C ASP A 262 23.46 26.59 -14.99
N GLU A 263 24.30 27.54 -15.41
CA GLU A 263 24.87 27.61 -16.76
C GLU A 263 25.57 26.30 -17.18
N VAL A 264 26.06 25.51 -16.22
CA VAL A 264 26.66 24.19 -16.47
C VAL A 264 25.70 23.21 -17.16
N PHE A 265 24.38 23.42 -17.02
CA PHE A 265 23.31 22.64 -17.63
C PHE A 265 22.80 23.19 -18.96
N HIS A 266 23.26 24.37 -19.38
CA HIS A 266 22.77 25.07 -20.58
C HIS A 266 23.86 25.37 -21.59
N GLU A 267 25.10 25.58 -21.14
CA GLU A 267 26.22 25.96 -21.99
C GLU A 267 27.27 24.84 -22.09
N TYR A 268 27.40 24.28 -23.29
CA TYR A 268 28.24 23.11 -23.52
C TYR A 268 29.47 23.42 -24.39
N PRO A 269 30.64 22.82 -24.11
CA PRO A 269 31.83 23.03 -24.93
C PRO A 269 31.68 22.57 -26.39
N ASN A 270 30.83 21.58 -26.66
CA ASN A 270 30.50 21.11 -28.01
C ASN A 270 29.16 20.33 -28.03
N GLU A 271 28.66 20.02 -29.23
CA GLU A 271 27.40 19.29 -29.45
C GLU A 271 27.35 17.89 -28.80
N ARG A 272 28.48 17.19 -28.69
CA ARG A 272 28.52 15.84 -28.07
C ARG A 272 28.19 15.92 -26.57
N ASN A 273 28.54 17.03 -25.93
CA ASN A 273 28.23 17.28 -24.52
C ASN A 273 26.78 17.69 -24.28
N LYS A 274 25.94 17.87 -25.32
CA LYS A 274 24.48 18.05 -25.16
C LYS A 274 23.73 16.76 -24.87
N ARG A 275 24.38 15.60 -25.06
CA ARG A 275 23.80 14.30 -24.71
C ARG A 275 23.40 14.32 -23.22
N ILE A 276 22.32 13.61 -22.90
CA ILE A 276 21.84 13.38 -21.54
C ILE A 276 21.78 11.88 -21.36
N ASP A 277 22.50 11.37 -20.36
CA ASP A 277 22.48 9.95 -19.97
C ASP A 277 21.67 9.74 -18.69
N VAL A 278 21.64 10.74 -17.81
CA VAL A 278 20.98 10.69 -16.51
C VAL A 278 20.12 11.92 -16.27
N TYR A 279 18.86 11.74 -15.92
CA TYR A 279 17.93 12.81 -15.55
C TYR A 279 17.83 12.84 -14.02
N GLY A 280 18.27 13.94 -13.40
CA GLY A 280 18.23 14.08 -11.94
C GLY A 280 16.90 14.69 -11.49
N ILE A 281 16.16 13.97 -10.66
CA ILE A 281 14.88 14.42 -10.09
C ILE A 281 14.96 14.40 -8.58
N GLY A 282 14.75 15.56 -7.95
CA GLY A 282 14.68 15.68 -6.50
C GLY A 282 13.36 15.10 -6.00
N ASN A 283 13.41 14.22 -5.00
CA ASN A 283 12.21 13.65 -4.41
C ASN A 283 12.33 13.53 -2.89
N CYS A 284 11.18 13.48 -2.22
CA CYS A 284 11.10 13.23 -0.80
C CYS A 284 9.97 12.24 -0.54
N HIS A 285 10.31 10.95 -0.59
CA HIS A 285 9.41 9.92 -0.12
C HIS A 285 9.21 10.08 1.40
N ILE A 286 7.95 10.20 1.83
CA ILE A 286 7.58 10.32 3.24
C ILE A 286 6.55 9.24 3.51
N ASP A 287 6.90 8.29 4.36
CA ASP A 287 5.95 7.28 4.77
C ASP A 287 4.82 7.90 5.56
N THR A 288 3.60 7.61 5.12
CA THR A 288 2.42 8.23 5.71
C THR A 288 2.23 7.77 7.14
N ALA A 289 2.54 6.50 7.42
CA ALA A 289 2.89 5.98 8.74
C ALA A 289 3.77 4.73 8.57
N TRP A 290 4.83 4.64 9.37
CA TRP A 290 5.73 3.49 9.38
C TRP A 290 6.31 3.30 10.78
N GLU A 291 7.44 3.94 11.08
CA GLU A 291 8.06 3.97 12.42
C GLU A 291 7.58 5.15 13.27
N TRP A 292 6.55 5.86 12.81
CA TRP A 292 5.89 6.98 13.47
C TRP A 292 4.39 7.02 13.11
N PRO A 293 3.55 7.64 13.96
CA PRO A 293 2.11 7.80 13.70
C PRO A 293 1.80 8.81 12.60
N PHE A 294 0.60 8.75 12.01
CA PHE A 294 0.08 9.73 11.05
C PHE A 294 0.18 11.17 11.59
N ALA A 295 -0.01 11.35 12.89
CA ALA A 295 0.14 12.64 13.56
C ALA A 295 1.54 13.26 13.40
N GLU A 296 2.59 12.44 13.32
CA GLU A 296 3.96 12.92 13.13
C GLU A 296 4.24 13.28 11.66
N THR A 297 3.69 12.49 10.73
CA THR A 297 3.79 12.73 9.29
C THR A 297 3.27 14.11 8.91
N LYS A 298 2.14 14.54 9.50
CA LYS A 298 1.61 15.91 9.32
C LYS A 298 2.65 17.00 9.55
N ARG A 299 3.54 16.79 10.53
CA ARG A 299 4.68 17.69 10.80
C ARG A 299 5.87 17.43 9.85
N LYS A 300 6.13 16.17 9.47
CA LYS A 300 7.23 15.81 8.56
C LYS A 300 7.05 16.44 7.18
N ILE A 301 5.81 16.52 6.70
CA ILE A 301 5.45 17.15 5.43
C ILE A 301 5.86 18.62 5.42
N VAL A 302 5.36 19.42 6.38
CA VAL A 302 5.68 20.86 6.43
C VAL A 302 7.18 21.10 6.61
N ARG A 303 7.86 20.30 7.44
CA ARG A 303 9.33 20.35 7.62
C ARG A 303 10.07 20.13 6.32
N SER A 304 9.73 19.05 5.63
CA SER A 304 10.41 18.65 4.39
C SER A 304 10.15 19.67 3.29
N TRP A 305 8.89 19.98 3.01
CA TRP A 305 8.52 20.77 1.84
C TRP A 305 8.85 22.25 1.98
N THR A 306 8.81 22.82 3.19
CA THR A 306 9.32 24.19 3.42
C THR A 306 10.80 24.29 3.06
N THR A 307 11.57 23.26 3.41
CA THR A 307 12.99 23.19 3.07
C THR A 307 13.21 23.07 1.56
N GLN A 308 12.36 22.30 0.86
CA GLN A 308 12.43 22.16 -0.60
C GLN A 308 12.03 23.44 -1.34
N LEU A 309 11.03 24.17 -0.85
CA LEU A 309 10.65 25.48 -1.39
C LEU A 309 11.80 26.47 -1.31
N LYS A 310 12.49 26.51 -0.16
CA LYS A 310 13.68 27.35 0.01
C LYS A 310 14.79 26.97 -0.99
N LEU A 311 15.06 25.68 -1.18
CA LEU A 311 16.04 25.25 -2.18
C LEU A 311 15.62 25.63 -3.61
N ALA A 312 14.32 25.58 -3.92
CA ALA A 312 13.79 26.03 -5.22
C ALA A 312 13.86 27.56 -5.40
N ASP A 313 13.93 28.35 -4.33
CA ASP A 313 14.22 29.78 -4.39
C ASP A 313 15.71 30.05 -4.69
N GLU A 314 16.60 29.21 -4.17
CA GLU A 314 18.06 29.39 -4.28
C GLU A 314 18.65 28.76 -5.57
N TYR A 315 18.05 27.69 -6.08
CA TYR A 315 18.54 26.90 -7.23
C TYR A 315 17.48 26.86 -8.36
N PRO A 316 17.63 27.65 -9.43
CA PRO A 316 16.61 27.75 -10.48
C PRO A 316 16.41 26.45 -11.28
N GLU A 317 17.45 25.63 -11.43
CA GLU A 317 17.40 24.34 -12.12
C GLU A 317 16.80 23.21 -11.26
N TYR A 318 16.47 23.48 -9.99
CA TYR A 318 15.98 22.46 -9.08
C TYR A 318 14.52 22.11 -9.38
N VAL A 319 14.27 20.82 -9.62
CA VAL A 319 12.94 20.24 -9.79
C VAL A 319 12.69 19.21 -8.70
N PHE A 320 11.59 19.40 -7.98
CA PHE A 320 11.15 18.56 -6.88
C PHE A 320 9.79 17.92 -7.15
N VAL A 321 9.63 16.66 -6.75
CA VAL A 321 8.37 15.91 -6.91
C VAL A 321 7.83 15.38 -5.58
N ALA A 322 6.50 15.34 -5.46
CA ALA A 322 5.78 14.72 -4.35
C ALA A 322 4.50 14.01 -4.84
N SER A 323 4.19 12.83 -4.28
CA SER A 323 3.23 11.88 -4.85
C SER A 323 1.86 11.81 -4.15
N GLN A 324 1.81 11.94 -2.81
CA GLN A 324 0.59 11.60 -2.05
C GLN A 324 -0.37 12.78 -1.86
N MET A 325 -1.56 12.72 -2.46
CA MET A 325 -2.57 13.81 -2.34
C MET A 325 -3.12 14.00 -0.92
N GLN A 326 -3.14 12.94 -0.12
CA GLN A 326 -3.47 13.03 1.29
C GLN A 326 -2.52 13.98 2.06
N GLN A 327 -1.24 14.04 1.68
CA GLN A 327 -0.26 14.92 2.31
C GLN A 327 -0.52 16.39 1.96
N PHE A 328 -0.86 16.68 0.71
CA PHE A 328 -1.31 18.01 0.29
C PHE A 328 -2.60 18.43 0.99
N LYS A 329 -3.55 17.51 1.18
CA LYS A 329 -4.77 17.80 1.95
C LYS A 329 -4.46 18.15 3.41
N TRP A 330 -3.54 17.45 4.06
CA TRP A 330 -3.11 17.82 5.41
C TRP A 330 -2.41 19.18 5.42
N LEU A 331 -1.55 19.46 4.44
CA LEU A 331 -0.91 20.78 4.33
C LEU A 331 -1.95 21.89 4.17
N LYS A 332 -2.97 21.70 3.32
CA LYS A 332 -4.10 22.63 3.15
C LYS A 332 -4.85 22.89 4.47
N GLN A 333 -5.00 21.87 5.31
CA GLN A 333 -5.70 21.96 6.59
C GLN A 333 -4.88 22.69 7.66
N TYR A 334 -3.57 22.43 7.73
CA TYR A 334 -2.73 22.88 8.84
C TYR A 334 -1.88 24.12 8.51
N HIS A 335 -1.34 24.18 7.29
CA HIS A 335 -0.38 25.18 6.78
C HIS A 335 -0.72 25.69 5.36
N PRO A 336 -1.88 26.34 5.15
CA PRO A 336 -2.29 26.86 3.84
C PRO A 336 -1.29 27.88 3.25
N GLU A 337 -0.51 28.55 4.09
CA GLU A 337 0.56 29.47 3.68
C GLU A 337 1.68 28.77 2.91
N ILE A 338 2.01 27.52 3.25
CA ILE A 338 3.02 26.74 2.54
C ILE A 338 2.46 26.20 1.22
N LEU A 339 1.19 25.77 1.21
CA LEU A 339 0.53 25.34 -0.02
C LEU A 339 0.46 26.48 -1.06
N SER A 340 0.26 27.72 -0.62
CA SER A 340 0.28 28.89 -1.51
C SER A 340 1.64 29.08 -2.19
N LYS A 341 2.75 28.88 -1.46
CA LYS A 341 4.11 28.90 -2.05
C LYS A 341 4.36 27.73 -3.00
N ILE A 342 3.76 26.57 -2.74
CA ILE A 342 3.82 25.43 -3.66
C ILE A 342 3.14 25.78 -4.98
N HIS A 343 1.99 26.48 -4.96
CA HIS A 343 1.35 26.97 -6.18
C HIS A 343 2.25 27.89 -7.00
N GLU A 344 3.01 28.78 -6.35
CA GLU A 344 3.98 29.65 -7.02
C GLU A 344 5.10 28.83 -7.70
N LYS A 345 5.64 27.81 -7.03
CA LYS A 345 6.70 26.93 -7.56
C LYS A 345 6.21 25.89 -8.56
N PHE A 346 4.94 25.53 -8.49
CA PHE A 346 4.30 24.72 -9.51
C PHE A 346 4.20 25.51 -10.83
N ALA A 347 3.83 26.79 -10.77
CA ALA A 347 3.77 27.65 -11.95
C ALA A 347 5.13 27.84 -12.66
N THR A 348 6.25 27.62 -11.95
CA THR A 348 7.62 27.67 -12.50
C THR A 348 8.20 26.28 -12.82
N ASN A 349 7.40 25.20 -12.75
CA ASN A 349 7.83 23.80 -12.94
C ASN A 349 8.93 23.32 -11.98
N GLN A 350 9.08 23.94 -10.81
CA GLN A 350 10.09 23.56 -9.82
C GLN A 350 9.53 22.64 -8.72
N PHE A 351 8.23 22.69 -8.45
CA PHE A 351 7.55 21.77 -7.52
C PHE A 351 6.38 21.11 -8.22
N ILE A 352 6.49 19.82 -8.50
CA ILE A 352 5.53 19.07 -9.32
C ILE A 352 4.80 18.04 -8.43
N PRO A 353 3.52 18.26 -8.10
CA PRO A 353 2.70 17.20 -7.54
C PRO A 353 2.45 16.15 -8.64
N LEU A 354 2.65 14.87 -8.37
CA LEU A 354 2.46 13.80 -9.35
C LEU A 354 1.88 12.53 -8.72
N GLY A 355 1.81 11.42 -9.46
CA GLY A 355 1.39 10.11 -8.96
C GLY A 355 -0.10 9.84 -9.13
N GLY A 356 -0.94 10.87 -8.96
CA GLY A 356 -2.38 10.79 -9.22
C GLY A 356 -3.18 9.94 -8.21
N THR A 357 -2.58 9.52 -7.11
CA THR A 357 -3.23 8.70 -6.07
C THR A 357 -3.42 9.44 -4.75
N TRP A 358 -4.34 8.94 -3.92
CA TRP A 358 -4.56 9.46 -2.58
C TRP A 358 -3.34 9.24 -1.67
N VAL A 359 -2.84 8.01 -1.65
CA VAL A 359 -1.58 7.63 -1.00
C VAL A 359 -0.75 6.73 -1.91
N GLU A 360 0.51 6.49 -1.56
CA GLU A 360 1.30 5.41 -2.15
C GLU A 360 0.84 4.07 -1.55
N ASN A 361 -0.17 3.44 -2.16
CA ASN A 361 -0.86 2.27 -1.62
C ASN A 361 -0.20 0.93 -1.99
N ASP A 362 -0.43 -0.10 -1.18
CA ASP A 362 -0.16 -1.49 -1.62
C ASP A 362 -1.10 -1.87 -2.78
N THR A 363 -0.63 -2.72 -3.70
CA THR A 363 -1.43 -3.09 -4.89
C THR A 363 -1.88 -4.55 -4.91
N ASN A 364 -1.49 -5.35 -3.89
CA ASN A 364 -1.82 -6.77 -3.79
C ASN A 364 -3.03 -7.03 -2.89
N LEU A 365 -3.17 -6.27 -1.81
CA LEU A 365 -4.15 -6.50 -0.74
C LEU A 365 -5.48 -5.73 -0.90
N PRO A 366 -5.52 -4.47 -1.38
CA PRO A 366 -6.79 -3.78 -1.64
C PRO A 366 -7.54 -4.42 -2.81
N ASN A 367 -8.86 -4.38 -2.77
CA ASN A 367 -9.65 -4.84 -3.92
C ASN A 367 -9.57 -3.87 -5.11
N GLY A 368 -10.09 -4.28 -6.27
CA GLY A 368 -10.03 -3.46 -7.48
C GLY A 368 -10.76 -2.12 -7.37
N GLU A 369 -11.87 -2.05 -6.64
CA GLU A 369 -12.60 -0.80 -6.42
C GLU A 369 -11.74 0.17 -5.61
N SER A 370 -11.13 -0.29 -4.52
CA SER A 370 -10.21 0.49 -3.70
C SER A 370 -9.06 1.06 -4.52
N LEU A 371 -8.45 0.27 -5.41
CA LEU A 371 -7.39 0.77 -6.29
C LEU A 371 -7.88 1.87 -7.23
N LEU A 372 -9.08 1.74 -7.81
CA LEU A 372 -9.69 2.82 -8.59
C LEU A 372 -10.00 4.05 -7.72
N ARG A 373 -10.44 3.85 -6.47
CA ARG A 373 -10.71 4.94 -5.52
C ARG A 373 -9.47 5.74 -5.13
N GLN A 374 -8.31 5.09 -5.03
CA GLN A 374 -7.03 5.78 -4.85
C GLN A 374 -6.83 6.83 -5.95
N PHE A 375 -7.08 6.46 -7.21
CA PHE A 375 -6.97 7.37 -8.34
C PHE A 375 -8.10 8.39 -8.41
N VAL A 376 -9.36 8.00 -8.16
CA VAL A 376 -10.49 8.93 -8.16
C VAL A 376 -10.28 10.04 -7.12
N LEU A 377 -9.88 9.70 -5.89
CA LEU A 377 -9.61 10.68 -4.84
C LEU A 377 -8.39 11.55 -5.18
N GLY A 378 -7.30 10.93 -5.65
CA GLY A 378 -6.05 11.63 -5.99
C GLY A 378 -6.20 12.59 -7.17
N GLN A 379 -6.69 12.11 -8.32
CA GLN A 379 -6.87 12.90 -9.53
C GLN A 379 -7.86 14.05 -9.34
N ARG A 380 -8.95 13.83 -8.60
CA ARG A 380 -9.93 14.90 -8.33
C ARG A 380 -9.34 15.98 -7.43
N PHE A 381 -8.54 15.60 -6.42
CA PHE A 381 -7.83 16.57 -5.60
C PHE A 381 -6.82 17.38 -6.43
N LEU A 382 -6.03 16.72 -7.28
CA LEU A 382 -5.10 17.41 -8.20
C LEU A 382 -5.82 18.38 -9.12
N LEU A 383 -6.93 17.95 -9.72
CA LEU A 383 -7.68 18.77 -10.66
C LEU A 383 -8.35 19.97 -9.99
N ASP A 384 -8.90 19.80 -8.78
CA ASP A 384 -9.50 20.92 -8.02
C ASP A 384 -8.44 21.91 -7.51
N GLU A 385 -7.31 21.41 -7.01
CA GLU A 385 -6.30 22.24 -6.36
C GLU A 385 -5.33 22.88 -7.37
N PHE A 386 -4.80 22.11 -8.33
CA PHE A 386 -3.76 22.53 -9.26
C PHE A 386 -4.24 22.68 -10.72
N GLY A 387 -5.45 22.22 -11.05
CA GLY A 387 -6.05 22.40 -12.38
C GLY A 387 -5.55 21.43 -13.46
N PHE A 388 -4.90 20.33 -13.10
CA PHE A 388 -4.45 19.31 -14.05
C PHE A 388 -4.60 17.88 -13.51
N GLN A 389 -4.44 16.89 -14.40
CA GLN A 389 -4.40 15.46 -14.07
C GLN A 389 -3.00 14.91 -14.32
N SER A 390 -2.50 14.06 -13.42
CA SER A 390 -1.20 13.40 -13.58
C SER A 390 -1.35 12.18 -14.48
N ASP A 391 -0.47 12.00 -15.48
CA ASP A 391 -0.42 10.80 -16.33
C ASP A 391 0.66 9.79 -15.90
N ILE A 392 1.40 10.12 -14.83
CA ILE A 392 2.43 9.29 -14.19
C ILE A 392 1.91 8.73 -12.88
N PHE A 393 2.02 7.41 -12.71
CA PHE A 393 1.87 6.72 -11.43
C PHE A 393 3.24 6.53 -10.78
N TRP A 394 3.37 6.93 -9.52
CA TRP A 394 4.63 6.98 -8.80
C TRP A 394 4.55 6.13 -7.54
N LEU A 395 5.21 4.98 -7.56
CA LEU A 395 5.12 3.99 -6.49
C LEU A 395 6.47 3.30 -6.25
N PRO A 396 7.48 4.05 -5.75
CA PRO A 396 8.83 3.53 -5.56
C PRO A 396 8.91 2.37 -4.56
N ASP A 397 8.09 2.39 -3.50
CA ASP A 397 8.29 1.50 -2.34
C ASP A 397 7.25 0.38 -2.13
N THR A 398 6.35 0.14 -3.10
CA THR A 398 5.31 -0.90 -2.92
C THR A 398 5.83 -2.33 -3.06
N PHE A 399 5.26 -3.23 -2.24
CA PHE A 399 5.70 -4.62 -2.07
C PHE A 399 5.11 -5.58 -3.11
N GLY A 400 5.39 -5.31 -4.39
CA GLY A 400 4.94 -6.10 -5.55
C GLY A 400 3.68 -5.53 -6.21
N TYR A 401 3.44 -5.94 -7.46
CA TYR A 401 2.42 -5.30 -8.31
C TYR A 401 1.46 -6.29 -8.96
N SER A 402 0.16 -6.08 -8.73
CA SER A 402 -0.90 -6.92 -9.28
C SER A 402 -1.07 -6.75 -10.79
N SER A 403 -1.58 -7.79 -11.44
CA SER A 403 -1.60 -7.94 -12.90
C SER A 403 -2.57 -7.02 -13.66
N GLN A 404 -3.47 -6.32 -12.95
CA GLN A 404 -4.48 -5.42 -13.53
C GLN A 404 -4.18 -3.93 -13.36
N ILE A 405 -3.12 -3.57 -12.65
CA ILE A 405 -2.71 -2.16 -12.49
C ILE A 405 -2.57 -1.44 -13.84
N PRO A 406 -2.03 -2.04 -14.93
CA PRO A 406 -1.98 -1.36 -16.22
C PRO A 406 -3.32 -0.84 -16.73
N GLN A 407 -4.37 -1.65 -16.63
CA GLN A 407 -5.71 -1.25 -17.05
C GLN A 407 -6.32 -0.22 -16.10
N ILE A 408 -6.18 -0.42 -14.79
CA ILE A 408 -6.69 0.50 -13.76
C ILE A 408 -6.08 1.90 -13.94
N CYS A 409 -4.78 1.99 -14.18
CA CYS A 409 -4.10 3.26 -14.48
C CYS A 409 -4.63 3.90 -15.76
N GLN A 410 -4.79 3.15 -16.85
CA GLN A 410 -5.32 3.71 -18.10
C GLN A 410 -6.76 4.24 -17.93
N LEU A 411 -7.59 3.55 -17.15
CA LEU A 411 -8.93 4.03 -16.79
C LEU A 411 -8.89 5.31 -15.96
N ALA A 412 -7.78 5.59 -15.27
CA ALA A 412 -7.53 6.80 -14.51
C ALA A 412 -6.76 7.89 -15.30
N GLY A 413 -6.57 7.73 -16.61
CA GLY A 413 -5.81 8.67 -17.44
C GLY A 413 -4.28 8.61 -17.26
N ILE A 414 -3.77 7.54 -16.66
CA ILE A 414 -2.34 7.33 -16.40
C ILE A 414 -1.76 6.32 -17.38
N TYR A 415 -0.62 6.68 -17.98
CA TYR A 415 0.04 5.88 -19.02
C TYR A 415 1.52 5.58 -18.72
N ARG A 416 2.09 6.24 -17.71
CA ARG A 416 3.50 6.14 -17.31
C ARG A 416 3.58 5.63 -15.87
N PHE A 417 4.61 4.85 -15.54
CA PHE A 417 4.76 4.25 -14.22
C PHE A 417 6.22 4.23 -13.76
N LEU A 418 6.46 4.70 -12.53
CA LEU A 418 7.75 4.61 -11.86
C LEU A 418 7.67 3.72 -10.62
N THR A 419 8.65 2.81 -10.50
CA THR A 419 8.83 1.94 -9.32
C THR A 419 10.31 1.64 -9.08
N GLN A 420 10.71 1.34 -7.85
CA GLN A 420 12.08 0.94 -7.49
C GLN A 420 12.15 -0.45 -6.82
N LYS A 421 11.16 -0.86 -6.01
CA LYS A 421 11.31 -1.97 -5.03
C LYS A 421 11.76 -3.30 -5.62
N LEU A 422 11.49 -3.58 -6.88
CA LEU A 422 11.93 -4.82 -7.55
C LEU A 422 13.45 -4.96 -7.69
N SER A 423 14.19 -3.87 -7.54
CA SER A 423 15.65 -3.95 -7.48
C SER A 423 16.15 -4.69 -6.24
N TRP A 424 15.28 -4.98 -5.28
CA TRP A 424 15.58 -5.71 -4.04
C TRP A 424 15.23 -7.20 -4.11
N ASN A 425 14.84 -7.72 -5.28
CA ASN A 425 14.63 -9.16 -5.45
C ASN A 425 15.88 -9.94 -4.99
N ASN A 426 15.69 -10.84 -4.03
CA ASN A 426 16.79 -11.60 -3.43
C ASN A 426 17.16 -12.88 -4.20
N ILE A 427 16.28 -13.40 -5.07
CA ILE A 427 16.52 -14.60 -5.87
C ILE A 427 16.91 -14.24 -7.30
N ASN A 428 16.09 -13.46 -8.03
CA ASN A 428 16.33 -13.09 -9.42
C ASN A 428 16.47 -11.57 -9.59
N THR A 429 17.55 -11.13 -10.23
CA THR A 429 17.64 -9.74 -10.71
C THR A 429 16.59 -9.52 -11.82
N PHE A 430 15.64 -8.61 -11.58
CA PHE A 430 14.63 -8.25 -12.58
C PHE A 430 15.31 -7.81 -13.90
N PRO A 431 14.90 -8.28 -15.09
CA PRO A 431 15.72 -8.15 -16.30
C PRO A 431 15.70 -6.77 -16.99
N LEU A 432 14.75 -5.89 -16.65
CA LEU A 432 14.48 -4.66 -17.41
C LEU A 432 14.58 -3.41 -16.51
N SER A 433 14.95 -2.27 -17.09
CA SER A 433 14.84 -0.95 -16.46
C SER A 433 13.76 -0.10 -17.12
N THR A 434 13.65 -0.14 -18.46
CA THR A 434 12.63 0.60 -19.21
C THR A 434 11.85 -0.35 -20.10
N PHE A 435 10.53 -0.50 -19.92
CA PHE A 435 9.76 -1.52 -20.62
C PHE A 435 8.26 -1.20 -20.67
N ASN A 436 7.52 -1.89 -21.53
CA ASN A 436 6.06 -1.86 -21.54
C ASN A 436 5.52 -2.93 -20.59
N TRP A 437 4.79 -2.53 -19.56
CA TRP A 437 4.09 -3.45 -18.69
C TRP A 437 2.67 -3.67 -19.20
N LYS A 438 2.41 -4.88 -19.69
CA LYS A 438 1.14 -5.32 -20.23
C LYS A 438 0.32 -6.06 -19.16
N GLY A 439 -0.87 -5.56 -18.86
CA GLY A 439 -1.83 -6.22 -17.98
C GLY A 439 -2.42 -7.49 -18.59
N ILE A 440 -3.18 -8.25 -17.79
CA ILE A 440 -3.81 -9.50 -18.24
C ILE A 440 -4.87 -9.28 -19.34
N ASP A 441 -5.45 -8.08 -19.43
CA ASP A 441 -6.42 -7.68 -20.46
C ASP A 441 -5.75 -7.23 -21.77
N GLY A 442 -4.47 -6.87 -21.70
CA GLY A 442 -3.68 -6.33 -22.81
C GLY A 442 -3.46 -4.82 -22.81
N SER A 443 -4.01 -4.07 -21.84
CA SER A 443 -3.63 -2.67 -21.60
C SER A 443 -2.15 -2.58 -21.20
N GLN A 444 -1.50 -1.45 -21.48
CA GLN A 444 -0.06 -1.31 -21.25
C GLN A 444 0.34 0.04 -20.63
N LEU A 445 1.36 0.01 -19.75
CA LEU A 445 2.01 1.21 -19.19
C LEU A 445 3.47 1.26 -19.58
N LEU A 446 3.99 2.46 -19.83
CA LEU A 446 5.42 2.68 -19.99
C LEU A 446 6.06 2.76 -18.60
N VAL A 447 6.90 1.78 -18.28
CA VAL A 447 7.54 1.66 -16.96
C VAL A 447 9.00 2.07 -17.04
N HIS A 448 9.46 2.86 -16.05
CA HIS A 448 10.87 3.07 -15.78
C HIS A 448 11.23 2.73 -14.32
N MET A 449 12.31 1.96 -14.15
CA MET A 449 12.92 1.64 -12.87
C MET A 449 14.28 2.33 -12.75
N PRO A 450 14.42 3.32 -11.85
CA PRO A 450 15.68 4.03 -11.62
C PRO A 450 16.86 3.07 -11.40
N PRO A 451 17.88 3.08 -12.28
CA PRO A 451 18.92 2.05 -12.24
C PRO A 451 19.85 2.09 -11.03
N ALA A 452 19.89 3.21 -10.29
CA ALA A 452 20.67 3.35 -9.06
C ALA A 452 20.20 2.42 -7.92
N ASN A 453 19.06 1.73 -8.08
CA ASN A 453 18.47 0.81 -7.10
C ASN A 453 18.13 1.47 -5.76
N THR A 454 17.94 2.78 -5.75
CA THR A 454 17.47 3.56 -4.61
C THR A 454 16.71 4.78 -5.12
N TYR A 455 15.69 5.21 -4.39
CA TYR A 455 15.05 6.52 -4.57
C TYR A 455 15.59 7.57 -3.58
N THR A 456 16.51 7.18 -2.70
CA THR A 456 17.14 8.03 -1.69
C THR A 456 18.63 8.32 -1.99
N ALA A 457 18.98 8.50 -3.27
CA ALA A 457 20.37 8.68 -3.65
C ALA A 457 20.97 9.97 -3.05
N ALA A 458 22.23 9.89 -2.62
CA ALA A 458 22.96 11.01 -2.03
C ALA A 458 23.65 11.91 -3.07
N ALA A 459 23.30 11.72 -4.36
CA ALA A 459 23.85 12.44 -5.51
C ALA A 459 25.39 12.42 -5.59
N ASN A 460 26.02 11.34 -5.12
CA ASN A 460 27.46 11.17 -5.27
C ASN A 460 27.81 10.85 -6.73
N PHE A 461 29.09 10.97 -7.08
CA PHE A 461 29.56 10.64 -8.42
C PHE A 461 29.23 9.17 -8.75
N GLY A 462 29.43 8.27 -7.79
CA GLY A 462 29.03 6.86 -7.91
C GLY A 462 27.54 6.64 -8.22
N ASP A 463 26.64 7.48 -7.70
CA ASP A 463 25.18 7.37 -7.97
C ASP A 463 24.85 7.72 -9.42
N VAL A 464 25.47 8.77 -9.97
CA VAL A 464 25.33 9.16 -11.38
C VAL A 464 25.87 8.06 -12.29
N VAL A 465 27.03 7.49 -11.96
CA VAL A 465 27.63 6.39 -12.72
C VAL A 465 26.75 5.14 -12.67
N ARG A 466 26.23 4.77 -11.49
CA ARG A 466 25.30 3.64 -11.33
C ARG A 466 24.03 3.82 -12.14
N SER A 467 23.45 5.01 -12.16
CA SER A 467 22.23 5.33 -12.91
C SER A 467 22.35 5.05 -14.42
N SER A 468 23.57 5.11 -14.97
CA SER A 468 23.85 4.71 -16.35
C SER A 468 24.28 3.24 -16.44
N ARG A 469 25.26 2.80 -15.63
CA ARG A 469 25.89 1.47 -15.72
C ARG A 469 24.95 0.32 -15.35
N GLN A 470 24.06 0.53 -14.40
CA GLN A 470 23.12 -0.50 -13.92
C GLN A 470 21.82 -0.55 -14.72
N HIS A 471 21.66 0.29 -15.76
CA HIS A 471 20.49 0.24 -16.63
C HIS A 471 20.49 -1.08 -17.42
N LYS A 472 19.44 -1.89 -17.25
CA LYS A 472 19.48 -3.31 -17.63
C LYS A 472 19.28 -3.57 -19.12
N ASN A 473 18.69 -2.60 -19.82
CA ASN A 473 18.41 -2.68 -21.26
C ASN A 473 18.84 -1.42 -22.03
N LEU A 474 20.10 -1.00 -21.86
CA LEU A 474 20.70 0.17 -22.54
C LEU A 474 20.66 0.12 -24.07
N ARG A 475 20.46 -1.06 -24.68
CA ARG A 475 20.33 -1.22 -26.13
C ARG A 475 19.10 -0.48 -26.69
N ASP A 476 18.06 -0.33 -25.87
CA ASP A 476 16.78 0.21 -26.32
C ASP A 476 16.80 1.75 -26.27
N VAL A 477 16.95 2.30 -25.07
CA VAL A 477 17.15 3.74 -24.84
C VAL A 477 18.24 3.92 -23.77
N PRO A 478 19.38 4.56 -24.08
CA PRO A 478 20.49 4.71 -23.15
C PRO A 478 20.31 5.94 -22.24
N ALA A 479 19.20 6.00 -21.51
CA ALA A 479 18.88 7.06 -20.55
C ALA A 479 18.32 6.47 -19.26
N GLY A 480 18.72 7.02 -18.10
CA GLY A 480 18.22 6.60 -16.79
C GLY A 480 17.80 7.79 -15.94
N MET A 481 16.95 7.55 -14.95
CA MET A 481 16.57 8.55 -13.96
C MET A 481 17.38 8.34 -12.66
N LEU A 482 17.88 9.43 -12.09
CA LEU A 482 18.48 9.48 -10.76
C LEU A 482 17.52 10.18 -9.82
N LEU A 483 16.95 9.42 -8.90
CA LEU A 483 16.12 9.92 -7.82
C LEU A 483 17.00 10.22 -6.61
N TYR A 484 17.16 11.51 -6.29
CA TYR A 484 18.00 11.95 -5.19
C TYR A 484 17.20 12.66 -4.11
N GLY A 485 17.69 12.56 -2.87
CA GLY A 485 17.06 13.13 -1.68
C GLY A 485 17.05 12.16 -0.51
N HIS A 486 16.88 12.68 0.71
CA HIS A 486 16.56 11.84 1.86
C HIS A 486 15.06 11.51 1.84
N GLY A 487 14.74 10.21 1.83
CA GLY A 487 13.37 9.68 1.80
C GLY A 487 13.04 8.86 3.05
N ASP A 488 12.00 8.03 2.95
CA ASP A 488 11.42 7.15 3.98
C ASP A 488 10.83 7.94 5.16
N GLY A 489 11.65 8.73 5.87
CA GLY A 489 11.24 9.63 6.94
C GLY A 489 11.11 11.11 6.56
N GLY A 490 11.35 11.44 5.30
CA GLY A 490 11.37 12.81 4.78
C GLY A 490 12.74 13.48 4.76
N GLY A 491 12.75 14.81 4.69
CA GLY A 491 13.97 15.65 4.63
C GLY A 491 14.35 16.11 3.22
N GLY A 492 14.16 15.27 2.19
CA GLY A 492 14.36 15.58 0.78
C GLY A 492 15.80 15.93 0.40
N PRO A 493 16.03 16.46 -0.81
CA PRO A 493 17.36 16.90 -1.25
C PRO A 493 17.99 17.97 -0.36
N THR A 494 19.32 17.94 -0.24
CA THR A 494 20.12 18.97 0.43
C THR A 494 20.83 19.85 -0.61
N GLU A 495 21.28 21.04 -0.17
CA GLU A 495 22.12 21.93 -0.99
C GLU A 495 23.35 21.20 -1.56
N GLU A 496 24.02 20.43 -0.70
CA GLU A 496 25.18 19.64 -1.07
C GLU A 496 24.89 18.69 -2.25
N MET A 497 23.71 18.07 -2.30
CA MET A 497 23.34 17.16 -3.40
C MET A 497 23.25 17.91 -4.73
N ILE A 498 22.63 19.10 -4.75
CA ILE A 498 22.48 19.91 -5.98
C ILE A 498 23.86 20.40 -6.45
N GLU A 499 24.69 20.88 -5.52
CA GLU A 499 26.03 21.37 -5.83
C GLU A 499 26.95 20.24 -6.32
N LYS A 500 26.84 19.03 -5.76
CA LYS A 500 27.50 17.83 -6.29
C LYS A 500 27.09 17.52 -7.73
N LEU A 501 25.79 17.61 -8.06
CA LEU A 501 25.30 17.35 -9.42
C LEU A 501 25.81 18.38 -10.44
N ARG A 502 25.93 19.67 -10.05
CA ARG A 502 26.62 20.68 -10.88
C ARG A 502 28.06 20.27 -11.20
N ARG A 503 28.82 19.79 -10.22
CA ARG A 503 30.21 19.34 -10.42
C ARG A 503 30.27 18.06 -11.26
N CYS A 504 29.35 17.11 -11.06
CA CYS A 504 29.22 15.93 -11.93
C CYS A 504 28.96 16.34 -13.39
N ARG A 505 28.07 17.31 -13.64
CA ARG A 505 27.83 17.83 -14.99
C ARG A 505 29.04 18.57 -15.55
N GLY A 506 29.68 19.42 -14.76
CA GLY A 506 30.91 20.11 -15.17
C GLY A 506 32.03 19.14 -15.57
N LEU A 507 32.23 18.11 -14.77
CA LEU A 507 33.19 17.04 -15.06
C LEU A 507 32.84 16.28 -16.35
N ALA A 508 31.55 15.98 -16.58
CA ALA A 508 31.10 15.34 -17.82
C ALA A 508 31.29 16.24 -19.06
N ASN A 509 31.04 17.55 -18.92
CA ASN A 509 31.22 18.55 -19.97
C ASN A 509 32.70 18.63 -20.43
N ASN A 510 33.66 18.51 -19.50
CA ASN A 510 35.08 18.71 -19.78
C ASN A 510 35.88 17.42 -20.05
N SER A 511 35.49 16.28 -19.49
CA SER A 511 36.23 15.02 -19.62
C SER A 511 35.62 14.00 -20.62
N GLY A 512 34.33 14.15 -20.96
CA GLY A 512 33.66 13.46 -22.07
C GLY A 512 33.42 11.94 -21.93
N LEU A 513 33.77 11.31 -20.81
CA LEU A 513 33.60 9.87 -20.57
C LEU A 513 32.52 9.54 -19.52
N ILE A 514 32.04 10.55 -18.80
CA ILE A 514 31.16 10.39 -17.65
C ILE A 514 29.71 10.48 -18.13
N PRO A 515 28.78 9.69 -17.56
CA PRO A 515 27.36 9.91 -17.80
C PRO A 515 26.97 11.36 -17.53
N SER A 516 26.37 11.96 -18.53
CA SER A 516 25.94 13.35 -18.52
C SER A 516 24.63 13.48 -17.73
N VAL A 517 24.69 14.10 -16.55
CA VAL A 517 23.51 14.38 -15.72
C VAL A 517 22.85 15.70 -16.12
N GLN A 518 21.52 15.74 -16.19
CA GLN A 518 20.75 16.95 -16.48
C GLN A 518 19.79 17.25 -15.33
N LEU A 519 19.78 18.51 -14.88
CA LEU A 519 18.77 19.12 -14.02
C LEU A 519 17.96 20.17 -14.80
N GLY A 520 16.92 20.74 -14.18
CA GLY A 520 16.01 21.68 -14.83
C GLY A 520 15.06 21.03 -15.85
N VAL A 521 14.86 19.72 -15.73
CA VAL A 521 13.99 18.90 -16.57
C VAL A 521 13.02 18.13 -15.69
N THR A 522 11.80 17.98 -16.17
CA THR A 522 10.70 17.32 -15.45
C THR A 522 10.71 15.81 -15.69
N VAL A 523 9.89 15.09 -14.91
CA VAL A 523 9.66 13.66 -15.15
C VAL A 523 8.96 13.43 -16.49
N ASP A 524 8.12 14.38 -16.92
CA ASP A 524 7.45 14.32 -18.22
C ASP A 524 8.44 14.41 -19.38
N ASP A 525 9.39 15.33 -19.30
CA ASP A 525 10.47 15.48 -20.31
C ASP A 525 11.26 14.17 -20.48
N PHE A 526 11.50 13.45 -19.39
CA PHE A 526 12.15 12.14 -19.43
C PHE A 526 11.31 11.09 -20.17
N TYR A 527 10.02 10.97 -19.85
CA TYR A 527 9.16 9.99 -20.54
C TYR A 527 8.92 10.35 -22.01
N GLU A 528 8.84 11.63 -22.34
CA GLU A 528 8.80 12.10 -23.73
C GLU A 528 10.07 11.70 -24.49
N HIS A 529 11.24 11.89 -23.87
CA HIS A 529 12.51 11.43 -24.44
C HIS A 529 12.51 9.91 -24.69
N LEU A 530 12.02 9.12 -23.73
CA LEU A 530 11.90 7.67 -23.90
C LEU A 530 11.00 7.31 -25.09
N LEU A 531 9.82 7.93 -25.20
CA LEU A 531 8.86 7.68 -26.28
C LEU A 531 9.46 8.05 -27.65
N GLU A 532 10.12 9.19 -27.77
CA GLU A 532 10.77 9.62 -29.02
C GLU A 532 11.85 8.63 -29.47
N LYS A 533 12.74 8.20 -28.55
CA LYS A 533 13.85 7.30 -28.89
C LYS A 533 13.42 5.86 -29.15
N SER A 534 12.27 5.45 -28.62
CA SER A 534 11.78 4.07 -28.71
C SER A 534 10.71 3.82 -29.78
N ASP A 535 10.48 4.77 -30.71
CA ASP A 535 9.37 4.72 -31.67
C ASP A 535 8.01 4.58 -30.95
N GLN A 536 7.72 5.54 -30.07
CA GLN A 536 6.51 5.58 -29.26
C GLN A 536 6.32 4.31 -28.41
N GLY A 537 7.43 3.82 -27.82
CA GLY A 537 7.46 2.63 -26.98
C GLY A 537 7.47 1.29 -27.73
N ARG A 538 7.29 1.25 -29.06
CA ARG A 538 7.15 -0.01 -29.82
C ARG A 538 8.38 -0.89 -29.81
N LYS A 539 9.57 -0.30 -29.64
CA LYS A 539 10.84 -1.04 -29.58
C LYS A 539 11.15 -1.60 -28.18
N LEU A 540 10.41 -1.18 -27.15
CA LEU A 540 10.69 -1.58 -25.78
C LEU A 540 10.23 -3.03 -25.53
N PRO A 541 10.95 -3.77 -24.67
CA PRO A 541 10.52 -5.10 -24.24
C PRO A 541 9.20 -5.03 -23.48
N THR A 542 8.46 -6.14 -23.47
CA THR A 542 7.15 -6.22 -22.79
C THR A 542 7.22 -7.21 -21.64
N TRP A 543 6.76 -6.81 -20.46
CA TRP A 543 6.47 -7.70 -19.34
C TRP A 543 4.96 -7.93 -19.25
N SER A 544 4.49 -9.17 -19.23
CA SER A 544 3.06 -9.49 -19.22
C SER A 544 2.62 -10.10 -17.89
N GLY A 545 1.52 -9.59 -17.31
CA GLY A 545 0.95 -10.11 -16.08
C GLY A 545 1.47 -9.42 -14.82
N GLU A 546 1.48 -10.14 -13.70
CA GLU A 546 1.95 -9.60 -12.41
C GLU A 546 3.45 -9.27 -12.44
N ILE A 547 3.84 -8.24 -11.69
CA ILE A 547 5.24 -7.96 -11.41
C ILE A 547 5.48 -8.37 -9.96
N TYR A 548 5.88 -9.63 -9.80
CA TYR A 548 6.06 -10.25 -8.50
C TYR A 548 7.35 -9.76 -7.82
N LEU A 549 7.23 -9.19 -6.62
CA LEU A 549 8.36 -8.85 -5.77
C LEU A 549 8.82 -10.12 -5.05
N GLU A 550 10.08 -10.48 -5.23
CA GLU A 550 10.67 -11.68 -4.64
C GLU A 550 11.14 -11.45 -3.20
N TYR A 551 10.50 -10.56 -2.47
CA TYR A 551 10.86 -10.09 -1.13
C TYR A 551 9.60 -9.68 -0.36
N HIS A 552 9.67 -9.51 0.96
CA HIS A 552 8.55 -9.03 1.79
C HIS A 552 7.25 -9.86 1.72
N ARG A 553 7.34 -11.17 1.43
CA ARG A 553 6.16 -12.07 1.27
C ARG A 553 5.34 -12.28 2.55
N GLY A 554 5.94 -11.97 3.68
CA GLY A 554 5.31 -12.05 4.98
C GLY A 554 4.17 -11.09 5.21
N THR A 555 4.23 -9.97 4.50
CA THR A 555 3.24 -8.90 4.55
C THR A 555 1.85 -9.35 4.13
N TYR A 556 1.70 -10.45 3.40
CA TYR A 556 0.38 -10.99 3.06
C TYR A 556 -0.37 -11.57 4.27
N THR A 557 0.34 -11.88 5.37
CA THR A 557 -0.25 -12.54 6.56
C THR A 557 -0.15 -11.72 7.84
N THR A 558 0.96 -11.02 8.09
CA THR A 558 1.18 -10.25 9.34
C THR A 558 0.09 -9.20 9.57
N GLN A 559 -0.25 -8.88 10.82
CA GLN A 559 -1.39 -8.01 11.19
C GLN A 559 -2.71 -8.50 10.55
N ALA A 560 -3.10 -9.74 10.80
CA ALA A 560 -4.30 -10.35 10.21
C ALA A 560 -5.58 -9.55 10.49
N ASN A 561 -5.66 -8.85 11.63
CA ASN A 561 -6.80 -8.01 11.98
C ASN A 561 -6.92 -6.76 11.09
N ILE A 562 -5.83 -6.11 10.67
CA ILE A 562 -5.92 -4.94 9.77
C ILE A 562 -6.51 -5.36 8.42
N LYS A 563 -6.05 -6.49 7.90
CA LYS A 563 -6.51 -7.10 6.64
C LYS A 563 -7.99 -7.50 6.69
N LYS A 564 -8.44 -8.03 7.83
CA LYS A 564 -9.84 -8.33 8.09
C LYS A 564 -10.70 -7.07 8.09
N TYR A 565 -10.31 -6.04 8.86
CA TYR A 565 -11.07 -4.78 8.90
C TYR A 565 -11.06 -4.07 7.55
N MET A 566 -9.97 -4.16 6.79
CA MET A 566 -9.88 -3.63 5.43
C MET A 566 -10.92 -4.30 4.52
N ARG A 567 -10.94 -5.63 4.42
CA ARG A 567 -11.90 -6.34 3.56
C ARG A 567 -13.35 -6.08 3.98
N LEU A 568 -13.62 -6.04 5.29
CA LEU A 568 -14.95 -5.69 5.80
C LEU A 568 -15.32 -4.25 5.46
N GLY A 569 -14.39 -3.31 5.57
CA GLY A 569 -14.60 -1.90 5.23
C GLY A 569 -14.93 -1.71 3.76
N GLU A 570 -14.17 -2.36 2.87
CA GLU A 570 -14.42 -2.36 1.42
C GLU A 570 -15.82 -2.88 1.07
N ILE A 571 -16.22 -4.02 1.64
CA ILE A 571 -17.54 -4.62 1.42
C ILE A 571 -18.65 -3.69 1.95
N LYS A 572 -18.46 -3.09 3.13
CA LYS A 572 -19.44 -2.18 3.74
C LYS A 572 -19.60 -0.89 2.94
N LEU A 573 -18.53 -0.34 2.37
CA LEU A 573 -18.64 0.84 1.49
C LEU A 573 -19.32 0.50 0.17
N HIS A 574 -19.03 -0.67 -0.42
CA HIS A 574 -19.78 -1.18 -1.57
C HIS A 574 -21.29 -1.23 -1.27
N ASP A 575 -21.66 -1.89 -0.17
CA ASP A 575 -23.06 -2.05 0.23
C ASP A 575 -23.74 -0.69 0.52
N LEU A 576 -23.01 0.22 1.18
CA LEU A 576 -23.48 1.57 1.49
C LEU A 576 -23.76 2.37 0.22
N GLU A 577 -22.83 2.42 -0.74
CA GLU A 577 -23.01 3.20 -1.95
C GLU A 577 -24.11 2.66 -2.85
N LEU A 578 -24.26 1.33 -2.93
CA LEU A 578 -25.37 0.69 -3.62
C LEU A 578 -26.71 1.11 -3.01
N ILE A 579 -26.88 0.89 -1.70
CA ILE A 579 -28.15 1.13 -1.01
C ILE A 579 -28.46 2.62 -0.97
N ALA A 580 -27.54 3.45 -0.49
CA ALA A 580 -27.73 4.91 -0.40
C ALA A 580 -27.93 5.53 -1.79
N GLY A 581 -27.20 5.04 -2.81
CA GLY A 581 -27.32 5.52 -4.18
C GLY A 581 -28.71 5.29 -4.75
N LEU A 582 -29.21 4.05 -4.70
CA LEU A 582 -30.54 3.70 -5.20
C LEU A 582 -31.67 4.37 -4.39
N VAL A 583 -31.57 4.39 -3.06
CA VAL A 583 -32.56 5.04 -2.18
C VAL A 583 -32.62 6.55 -2.45
N SER A 584 -31.48 7.21 -2.68
CA SER A 584 -31.43 8.65 -2.99
C SER A 584 -32.14 9.03 -4.30
N ILE A 585 -32.25 8.10 -5.25
CA ILE A 585 -32.93 8.35 -6.53
C ILE A 585 -34.41 8.05 -6.41
N LYS A 586 -34.75 6.91 -5.80
CA LYS A 586 -36.13 6.47 -5.59
C LYS A 586 -36.91 7.40 -4.65
N HIS A 587 -36.28 7.81 -3.55
CA HIS A 587 -36.88 8.61 -2.48
C HIS A 587 -36.16 9.96 -2.30
N GLY A 588 -35.76 10.61 -3.40
CA GLY A 588 -34.97 11.85 -3.36
C GLY A 588 -35.59 13.01 -2.56
N ASP A 589 -36.91 13.03 -2.38
CA ASP A 589 -37.61 14.02 -1.55
C ASP A 589 -37.47 13.75 -0.04
N LYS A 590 -37.11 12.53 0.35
CA LYS A 590 -37.05 12.05 1.74
C LYS A 590 -35.64 11.65 2.19
N TYR A 591 -34.75 11.35 1.25
CA TYR A 591 -33.38 10.92 1.53
C TYR A 591 -32.39 11.64 0.61
N LYS A 592 -31.42 12.30 1.24
CA LYS A 592 -30.29 12.94 0.55
C LYS A 592 -29.09 12.00 0.62
N TYR A 593 -28.41 11.82 -0.52
CA TYR A 593 -27.18 11.03 -0.56
C TYR A 593 -26.10 11.66 0.33
N PRO A 594 -25.49 10.92 1.28
CA PRO A 594 -24.49 11.45 2.20
C PRO A 594 -23.09 11.47 1.56
N GLY A 595 -22.93 12.27 0.50
CA GLY A 595 -21.72 12.30 -0.33
C GLY A 595 -20.45 12.70 0.44
N ALA A 596 -20.55 13.69 1.34
CA ALA A 596 -19.43 14.16 2.13
C ALA A 596 -18.95 13.10 3.14
N GLU A 597 -19.89 12.43 3.81
CA GLU A 597 -19.60 11.36 4.74
C GLU A 597 -19.00 10.15 4.03
N ILE A 598 -19.58 9.72 2.89
CA ILE A 598 -19.05 8.60 2.11
C ILE A 598 -17.64 8.90 1.59
N GLN A 599 -17.38 10.11 1.08
CA GLN A 599 -16.03 10.49 0.67
C GLN A 599 -15.05 10.42 1.85
N SER A 600 -15.43 10.95 3.02
CA SER A 600 -14.58 10.87 4.22
C SER A 600 -14.28 9.42 4.63
N LEU A 601 -15.24 8.51 4.51
CA LEU A 601 -15.00 7.09 4.82
C LEU A 601 -14.04 6.44 3.81
N TRP A 602 -14.18 6.77 2.51
CA TRP A 602 -13.24 6.31 1.49
C TRP A 602 -11.83 6.87 1.68
N GLU A 603 -11.70 8.13 2.07
CA GLU A 603 -10.41 8.75 2.39
C GLU A 603 -9.73 8.07 3.58
N ASP A 604 -10.47 7.75 4.66
CA ASP A 604 -9.96 7.02 5.83
C ASP A 604 -9.56 5.58 5.47
N LEU A 605 -10.35 4.89 4.63
CA LEU A 605 -10.02 3.54 4.15
C LEU A 605 -8.77 3.57 3.28
N CYS A 606 -8.70 4.47 2.30
CA CYS A 606 -7.56 4.60 1.38
C CYS A 606 -6.29 5.03 2.10
N LEU A 607 -6.39 5.86 3.14
CA LEU A 607 -5.27 6.20 4.02
C LEU A 607 -4.68 4.94 4.69
N CYS A 608 -5.54 4.06 5.20
CA CYS A 608 -5.12 2.80 5.81
C CYS A 608 -4.64 1.74 4.79
N GLN A 609 -4.73 2.01 3.48
CA GLN A 609 -4.18 1.15 2.41
C GLN A 609 -2.74 1.51 2.02
N PHE A 610 -2.13 2.46 2.72
CA PHE A 610 -0.71 2.79 2.56
C PHE A 610 0.16 1.52 2.61
N HIS A 611 1.23 1.50 1.81
CA HIS A 611 2.05 0.31 1.59
C HIS A 611 2.80 -0.21 2.82
N ASP A 612 2.83 0.51 3.95
CA ASP A 612 3.26 -0.06 5.24
C ASP A 612 2.12 -0.43 6.19
N VAL A 613 1.02 0.31 6.15
CA VAL A 613 -0.08 0.14 7.11
C VAL A 613 -0.88 -1.13 6.81
N LEU A 614 -1.30 -1.32 5.57
CA LEU A 614 -2.09 -2.50 5.20
C LEU A 614 -1.25 -3.78 5.16
N PRO A 615 -0.01 -3.75 4.62
CA PRO A 615 0.90 -4.90 4.64
C PRO A 615 1.30 -5.33 6.05
N GLY A 616 1.17 -4.46 7.05
CA GLY A 616 1.30 -4.84 8.46
C GLY A 616 2.72 -4.61 9.02
N SER A 617 3.43 -3.61 8.51
CA SER A 617 4.84 -3.33 8.71
C SER A 617 5.14 -2.08 9.55
N CYS A 618 4.20 -1.63 10.39
CA CYS A 618 4.37 -0.44 11.22
C CYS A 618 4.58 -0.77 12.71
N ILE A 619 5.02 0.23 13.48
CA ILE A 619 5.08 0.11 14.95
C ILE A 619 3.68 -0.03 15.56
N GLY A 620 3.60 -0.64 16.75
CA GLY A 620 2.31 -0.87 17.43
C GLY A 620 1.45 0.39 17.63
N MET A 621 2.06 1.57 17.82
CA MET A 621 1.34 2.85 17.96
C MET A 621 0.46 3.15 16.73
N VAL A 622 0.94 2.86 15.52
CA VAL A 622 0.16 3.08 14.29
C VAL A 622 -1.09 2.20 14.28
N TYR A 623 -0.96 0.93 14.66
CA TYR A 623 -2.08 0.00 14.68
C TYR A 623 -3.07 0.26 15.81
N TYR A 624 -2.59 0.31 17.05
CA TYR A 624 -3.44 0.33 18.24
C TYR A 624 -4.05 1.70 18.53
N ASP A 625 -3.32 2.79 18.27
CA ASP A 625 -3.79 4.14 18.59
C ASP A 625 -4.50 4.85 17.43
N GLU A 626 -4.22 4.47 16.17
CA GLU A 626 -4.73 5.18 14.99
C GLU A 626 -5.52 4.28 14.03
N ALA A 627 -4.89 3.29 13.39
CA ALA A 627 -5.50 2.51 12.31
C ALA A 627 -6.68 1.63 12.76
N TYR A 628 -6.55 0.86 13.84
CA TYR A 628 -7.66 0.04 14.35
C TYR A 628 -8.85 0.89 14.83
N PRO A 629 -8.67 1.96 15.63
CA PRO A 629 -9.77 2.86 15.96
C PRO A 629 -10.43 3.49 14.73
N MET A 630 -9.64 3.92 13.74
CA MET A 630 -10.13 4.51 12.49
C MET A 630 -11.02 3.54 11.71
N LEU A 631 -10.55 2.32 11.44
CA LEU A 631 -11.33 1.32 10.71
C LEU A 631 -12.56 0.85 11.48
N ARG A 632 -12.48 0.68 12.81
CA ARG A 632 -13.65 0.34 13.64
C ARG A 632 -14.71 1.44 13.59
N LYS A 633 -14.29 2.72 13.63
CA LYS A 633 -15.19 3.87 13.50
C LYS A 633 -15.83 3.89 12.11
N LEU A 634 -15.06 3.65 11.05
CA LEU A 634 -15.54 3.55 9.69
C LEU A 634 -16.64 2.50 9.55
N LEU A 635 -16.41 1.28 10.05
CA LEU A 635 -17.40 0.19 10.02
C LEU A 635 -18.70 0.58 10.72
N LYS A 636 -18.61 1.17 11.93
CA LYS A 636 -19.78 1.64 12.69
C LYS A 636 -20.54 2.75 11.97
N GLN A 637 -19.83 3.68 11.33
CA GLN A 637 -20.44 4.78 10.56
C GLN A 637 -21.10 4.28 9.28
N ALA A 638 -20.46 3.37 8.55
CA ALA A 638 -21.03 2.75 7.36
C ALA A 638 -22.32 1.99 7.69
N ASP A 639 -22.32 1.17 8.75
CA ASP A 639 -23.51 0.45 9.22
C ASP A 639 -24.65 1.42 9.59
N LYS A 640 -24.33 2.52 10.28
CA LYS A 640 -25.31 3.56 10.60
C LYS A 640 -25.96 4.15 9.34
N LEU A 641 -25.17 4.53 8.35
CA LEU A 641 -25.66 5.14 7.11
C LEU A 641 -26.48 4.15 6.27
N ILE A 642 -26.08 2.87 6.23
CA ILE A 642 -26.86 1.79 5.59
C ILE A 642 -28.24 1.67 6.26
N LEU A 643 -28.28 1.62 7.60
CA LEU A 643 -29.54 1.50 8.34
C LEU A 643 -30.44 2.73 8.15
N GLU A 644 -29.88 3.93 8.08
CA GLU A 644 -30.64 5.16 7.78
C GLU A 644 -31.28 5.10 6.39
N ALA A 645 -30.56 4.64 5.37
CA ALA A 645 -31.10 4.46 4.02
C ALA A 645 -32.21 3.39 3.98
N LEU A 646 -31.98 2.23 4.61
CA LEU A 646 -32.97 1.15 4.69
C LEU A 646 -34.25 1.56 5.44
N LYS A 647 -34.12 2.39 6.49
CA LYS A 647 -35.26 2.93 7.24
C LYS A 647 -36.19 3.77 6.36
N VAL A 648 -35.64 4.56 5.44
CA VAL A 648 -36.46 5.38 4.52
C VAL A 648 -37.21 4.48 3.53
N ASP A 649 -36.55 3.44 3.01
CA ASP A 649 -37.17 2.55 2.02
C ASP A 649 -38.33 1.73 2.61
N VAL A 650 -38.26 1.33 3.89
CA VAL A 650 -39.34 0.57 4.56
C VAL A 650 -40.58 1.43 4.87
N ASN A 651 -40.41 2.73 5.13
CA ASN A 651 -41.51 3.62 5.54
C ASN A 651 -42.47 4.03 4.39
N SER A 652 -42.22 3.62 3.15
CA SER A 652 -43.04 3.98 1.99
C SER A 652 -44.13 2.96 1.67
N ASN A 653 -45.27 2.96 2.37
CA ASN A 653 -46.59 2.37 2.04
C ASN A 653 -46.70 0.94 1.40
N THR A 654 -45.62 0.20 1.17
CA THR A 654 -45.63 -1.18 0.70
C THR A 654 -45.50 -2.10 1.91
N THR A 655 -46.60 -2.78 2.22
CA THR A 655 -46.76 -3.84 3.24
C THR A 655 -45.90 -5.10 2.97
N SER A 656 -44.76 -4.97 2.29
CA SER A 656 -43.97 -6.09 1.72
C SER A 656 -42.44 -5.92 1.85
N GLY A 657 -41.94 -5.10 2.79
CA GLY A 657 -40.51 -5.04 3.12
C GLY A 657 -40.16 -6.09 4.18
N GLY A 658 -39.20 -6.96 3.90
CA GLY A 658 -38.80 -8.07 4.77
C GLY A 658 -37.34 -7.97 5.25
N GLY A 659 -36.94 -8.90 6.14
CA GLY A 659 -35.83 -8.71 7.08
C GLY A 659 -34.39 -8.87 6.57
N VAL A 660 -34.15 -9.18 5.29
CA VAL A 660 -32.79 -9.43 4.76
C VAL A 660 -32.63 -8.85 3.34
N VAL A 661 -31.49 -8.21 3.08
CA VAL A 661 -31.15 -7.52 1.81
C VAL A 661 -29.93 -8.18 1.16
N ASN A 662 -30.04 -8.48 -0.13
CA ASN A 662 -28.93 -8.91 -0.98
C ASN A 662 -28.36 -7.71 -1.73
N THR A 663 -27.04 -7.53 -1.70
CA THR A 663 -26.33 -6.45 -2.40
C THR A 663 -25.53 -6.95 -3.61
N LEU A 664 -25.48 -8.27 -3.84
CA LEU A 664 -24.85 -8.85 -5.02
C LEU A 664 -25.82 -8.87 -6.21
N PRO A 665 -25.31 -8.80 -7.46
CA PRO A 665 -26.13 -8.62 -8.66
C PRO A 665 -26.74 -9.92 -9.22
N TRP A 666 -26.61 -11.04 -8.51
CA TRP A 666 -27.19 -12.32 -8.89
C TRP A 666 -28.06 -12.90 -7.77
N ASN A 667 -28.88 -13.87 -8.15
CA ASN A 667 -29.70 -14.63 -7.23
C ASN A 667 -28.79 -15.50 -6.35
N ARG A 668 -29.10 -15.54 -5.06
CA ARG A 668 -28.37 -16.33 -4.07
C ARG A 668 -29.31 -17.36 -3.47
N TYR A 669 -28.82 -18.59 -3.35
CA TYR A 669 -29.59 -19.71 -2.83
C TYR A 669 -28.85 -20.30 -1.63
N ASN A 670 -29.60 -20.84 -0.67
CA ASN A 670 -29.05 -21.57 0.47
C ASN A 670 -28.09 -20.75 1.35
N GLU A 671 -28.31 -19.45 1.45
CA GLU A 671 -27.48 -18.60 2.30
C GLU A 671 -27.87 -18.81 3.76
N ILE A 672 -26.89 -19.15 4.60
CA ILE A 672 -27.10 -19.24 6.05
C ILE A 672 -26.90 -17.85 6.66
N VAL A 673 -27.99 -17.28 7.18
CA VAL A 673 -28.00 -15.97 7.82
C VAL A 673 -28.17 -16.13 9.33
N GLU A 674 -27.27 -15.54 10.11
CA GLU A 674 -27.39 -15.46 11.57
C GLU A 674 -28.19 -14.22 11.96
N VAL A 675 -29.43 -14.41 12.42
CA VAL A 675 -30.29 -13.33 12.89
C VAL A 675 -30.05 -13.09 14.38
N SER A 676 -29.65 -11.87 14.72
CA SER A 676 -29.34 -11.44 16.08
C SER A 676 -30.57 -10.87 16.78
N ARG A 677 -30.76 -11.23 18.07
CA ARG A 677 -31.85 -10.69 18.89
C ARG A 677 -31.68 -9.20 19.17
N LYS A 678 -30.46 -8.71 19.40
CA LYS A 678 -30.20 -7.27 19.59
C LYS A 678 -30.40 -6.45 18.31
N GLN A 679 -29.93 -6.97 17.18
CA GLN A 679 -30.01 -6.25 15.91
C GLN A 679 -31.45 -6.25 15.36
N SER A 680 -32.11 -7.42 15.37
CA SER A 680 -33.44 -7.59 14.77
C SER A 680 -34.38 -8.33 15.74
N PRO A 681 -34.80 -7.72 16.87
CA PRO A 681 -35.57 -8.38 17.92
C PRO A 681 -36.92 -8.92 17.43
N GLU A 682 -37.63 -8.16 16.59
CA GLU A 682 -38.94 -8.57 16.08
C GLU A 682 -38.84 -9.81 15.17
N LEU A 683 -37.84 -9.85 14.27
CA LEU A 683 -37.59 -10.98 13.38
C LEU A 683 -37.13 -12.21 14.18
N PHE A 684 -36.24 -12.02 15.15
CA PHE A 684 -35.76 -13.08 16.02
C PHE A 684 -36.92 -13.77 16.77
N GLU A 685 -37.77 -13.00 17.45
CA GLU A 685 -38.91 -13.54 18.19
C GLU A 685 -39.92 -14.27 17.27
N GLN A 686 -40.09 -13.76 16.04
CA GLN A 686 -40.93 -14.42 15.04
C GLN A 686 -40.36 -15.77 14.61
N LEU A 687 -39.05 -15.85 14.31
CA LEU A 687 -38.39 -17.10 13.91
C LEU A 687 -38.47 -18.17 15.00
N ILE A 688 -38.29 -17.77 16.26
CA ILE A 688 -38.46 -18.64 17.41
C ILE A 688 -39.91 -19.14 17.52
N LYS A 689 -40.91 -18.26 17.34
CA LYS A 689 -42.33 -18.63 17.37
C LYS A 689 -42.71 -19.59 16.24
N ASP A 690 -42.20 -19.36 15.05
CA ASP A 690 -42.47 -20.17 13.85
C ASP A 690 -41.68 -21.48 13.83
N LYS A 691 -40.76 -21.70 14.80
CA LYS A 691 -39.85 -22.84 14.89
C LYS A 691 -39.02 -23.02 13.61
N VAL A 692 -38.53 -21.91 13.07
CA VAL A 692 -37.71 -21.88 11.86
C VAL A 692 -36.28 -21.49 12.22
N GLY A 693 -35.32 -22.33 11.82
CA GLY A 693 -33.90 -22.09 12.06
C GLY A 693 -33.34 -22.80 13.29
N ILE A 694 -32.01 -22.73 13.42
CA ILE A 694 -31.25 -23.37 14.50
C ILE A 694 -30.79 -22.30 15.47
N ARG A 695 -31.05 -22.48 16.77
CA ARG A 695 -30.40 -21.64 17.78
C ARG A 695 -28.92 -21.95 17.80
N THR A 696 -28.09 -20.93 17.61
CA THR A 696 -26.65 -21.11 17.66
C THR A 696 -26.28 -21.53 19.09
N PRO A 697 -25.65 -22.71 19.29
CA PRO A 697 -25.15 -23.07 20.61
C PRO A 697 -24.14 -22.03 21.07
N LYS A 698 -24.12 -21.72 22.37
CA LYS A 698 -23.02 -20.91 22.93
C LYS A 698 -21.73 -21.72 22.80
N SER A 699 -20.89 -21.46 21.79
CA SER A 699 -19.54 -22.03 21.75
C SER A 699 -18.50 -21.07 22.35
N SER A 700 -17.79 -21.64 23.32
CA SER A 700 -16.47 -21.36 23.91
C SER A 700 -16.10 -20.00 24.54
N GLN A 701 -15.90 -20.09 25.87
CA GLN A 701 -14.74 -19.69 26.71
C GLN A 701 -14.01 -18.35 26.54
N TYR A 702 -13.97 -17.73 25.37
CA TYR A 702 -13.25 -16.47 25.14
C TYR A 702 -14.24 -15.36 24.81
N LYS A 703 -14.79 -14.74 25.86
CA LYS A 703 -15.62 -13.54 25.74
C LYS A 703 -14.75 -12.36 25.31
N HIS A 704 -15.07 -11.73 24.18
CA HIS A 704 -14.57 -10.39 23.87
C HIS A 704 -15.43 -9.37 24.64
N ASP A 705 -14.87 -8.24 25.08
CA ASP A 705 -15.64 -7.15 25.72
C ASP A 705 -16.74 -6.55 24.80
N ASP A 706 -16.68 -6.83 23.48
CA ASP A 706 -17.68 -6.42 22.48
C ASP A 706 -18.70 -7.55 22.15
N ASP A 707 -18.47 -8.80 22.58
CA ASP A 707 -19.42 -9.93 22.40
C ASP A 707 -20.44 -9.93 23.55
N ASP A 708 -21.27 -8.91 23.50
CA ASP A 708 -22.36 -8.65 24.43
C ASP A 708 -23.38 -9.81 24.31
N ASP A 709 -23.56 -10.67 25.33
CA ASP A 709 -24.40 -11.90 25.38
C ASP A 709 -25.69 -11.82 24.51
N ASP A 710 -25.57 -12.06 23.20
CA ASP A 710 -26.65 -11.91 22.24
C ASP A 710 -27.06 -13.28 21.70
N GLU A 711 -28.36 -13.56 21.73
CA GLU A 711 -28.90 -14.80 21.21
C GLU A 711 -29.06 -14.68 19.69
N THR A 712 -28.57 -15.68 18.95
CA THR A 712 -28.69 -15.72 17.49
C THR A 712 -29.40 -16.98 17.00
N VAL A 713 -30.13 -16.85 15.90
CA VAL A 713 -30.78 -17.96 15.18
C VAL A 713 -30.28 -17.99 13.74
N LYS A 714 -29.82 -19.16 13.28
CA LYS A 714 -29.42 -19.40 11.90
C LYS A 714 -30.61 -19.83 11.06
N VAL A 715 -30.81 -19.17 9.93
CA VAL A 715 -31.85 -19.49 8.95
C VAL A 715 -31.29 -19.61 7.54
N SER A 716 -31.87 -20.48 6.72
CA SER A 716 -31.55 -20.62 5.30
C SER A 716 -32.42 -19.65 4.51
N VAL A 717 -31.79 -18.85 3.63
CA VAL A 717 -32.44 -17.79 2.87
C VAL A 717 -32.11 -17.93 1.39
N ASP A 718 -33.14 -17.86 0.56
CA ASP A 718 -33.01 -17.69 -0.89
C ASP A 718 -33.36 -16.25 -1.25
N SER A 719 -32.45 -15.56 -1.94
CA SER A 719 -32.65 -14.22 -2.51
C SER A 719 -32.77 -14.33 -4.03
N VAL A 720 -34.00 -14.22 -4.55
CA VAL A 720 -34.31 -14.37 -5.97
C VAL A 720 -35.06 -13.17 -6.47
N ASP A 721 -34.53 -12.50 -7.50
CA ASP A 721 -35.12 -11.32 -8.12
C ASP A 721 -35.47 -10.20 -7.12
N GLY A 722 -34.60 -9.98 -6.13
CA GLY A 722 -34.81 -9.00 -5.07
C GLY A 722 -35.78 -9.45 -3.97
N VAL A 723 -36.29 -10.69 -4.04
CA VAL A 723 -37.15 -11.26 -3.01
C VAL A 723 -36.38 -12.26 -2.15
N CYS A 724 -36.21 -11.97 -0.86
CA CYS A 724 -35.62 -12.89 0.10
C CYS A 724 -36.71 -13.72 0.79
N LYS A 725 -36.58 -15.04 0.71
CA LYS A 725 -37.49 -16.02 1.31
C LYS A 725 -36.72 -16.91 2.26
N ILE A 726 -37.24 -17.07 3.47
CA ILE A 726 -36.69 -18.02 4.44
C ILE A 726 -37.19 -19.42 4.09
N ASN A 727 -36.26 -20.34 3.90
CA ASN A 727 -36.54 -21.72 3.57
C ASN A 727 -37.06 -22.48 4.80
N LYS A 728 -38.22 -23.12 4.67
CA LYS A 728 -38.85 -23.92 5.74
C LYS A 728 -38.55 -25.41 5.66
N LYS A 729 -38.02 -25.87 4.52
CA LYS A 729 -37.66 -27.26 4.26
C LYS A 729 -36.26 -27.27 3.63
N VAL A 730 -35.52 -28.35 3.86
CA VAL A 730 -34.23 -28.63 3.24
C VAL A 730 -34.35 -29.87 2.34
N ASP A 731 -34.06 -29.76 1.05
CA ASP A 731 -34.14 -30.89 0.10
C ASP A 731 -33.02 -31.92 0.32
N TYR A 732 -31.80 -31.42 0.53
CA TYR A 732 -30.59 -32.18 0.81
C TYR A 732 -30.13 -31.84 2.24
N PRO A 733 -30.70 -32.49 3.27
CA PRO A 733 -30.42 -32.14 4.67
C PRO A 733 -29.00 -32.51 5.05
N ALA A 734 -28.34 -31.61 5.78
CA ALA A 734 -27.07 -31.90 6.43
C ALA A 734 -27.26 -32.89 7.58
N SER A 735 -26.26 -33.72 7.82
CA SER A 735 -26.27 -34.66 8.93
C SER A 735 -24.84 -34.97 9.38
N VAL A 736 -24.68 -35.19 10.67
CA VAL A 736 -23.42 -35.62 11.30
C VAL A 736 -23.64 -36.91 12.09
N SER A 737 -22.71 -37.86 11.98
CA SER A 737 -22.76 -39.14 12.70
C SER A 737 -21.37 -39.61 13.13
N LYS A 738 -21.28 -40.34 14.25
CA LYS A 738 -20.02 -40.98 14.70
C LYS A 738 -19.81 -42.32 13.98
N ILE A 739 -18.58 -42.59 13.56
CA ILE A 739 -18.16 -43.88 12.99
C ILE A 739 -18.00 -44.87 14.15
N ARG A 740 -18.73 -45.99 14.10
CA ARG A 740 -18.57 -47.09 15.08
C ARG A 740 -17.28 -47.87 14.78
N GLY A 741 -16.44 -48.07 15.80
CA GLY A 741 -15.23 -48.87 15.71
C GLY A 741 -15.53 -50.34 15.37
N SER A 742 -14.58 -51.00 14.70
CA SER A 742 -14.70 -52.38 14.21
C SER A 742 -14.71 -53.47 15.29
N ASN A 743 -14.58 -53.12 16.57
CA ASN A 743 -14.78 -54.03 17.69
C ASN A 743 -15.93 -53.48 18.54
N GLY A 744 -17.06 -54.19 18.61
CA GLY A 744 -18.30 -53.77 19.27
C GLY A 744 -18.26 -53.66 20.80
N ASN A 745 -17.24 -53.02 21.38
CA ASN A 745 -17.20 -52.60 22.77
C ASN A 745 -17.28 -51.07 22.82
N ASP A 746 -18.24 -50.55 23.59
CA ASP A 746 -18.56 -49.13 23.73
C ASP A 746 -17.51 -48.32 24.56
N ASP A 747 -16.36 -48.91 24.92
CA ASP A 747 -15.41 -48.35 25.91
C ASP A 747 -14.02 -47.95 25.35
N ASP A 748 -13.75 -48.08 24.04
CA ASP A 748 -12.50 -47.55 23.43
C ASP A 748 -12.79 -46.23 22.67
N ASP A 749 -12.78 -45.12 23.39
CA ASP A 749 -13.09 -43.74 22.93
C ASP A 749 -12.07 -43.16 21.91
N ASN A 750 -11.06 -43.92 21.46
CA ASN A 750 -9.89 -43.37 20.75
C ASN A 750 -9.85 -43.57 19.23
N ASP A 751 -10.78 -44.31 18.61
CA ASP A 751 -10.66 -44.69 17.17
C ASP A 751 -11.90 -44.37 16.30
N GLY A 752 -12.93 -43.72 16.85
CA GLY A 752 -14.15 -43.36 16.13
C GLY A 752 -14.09 -41.96 15.49
N GLY A 753 -14.03 -41.88 14.16
CA GLY A 753 -14.17 -40.61 13.42
C GLY A 753 -15.62 -40.11 13.30
N PHE A 754 -15.83 -39.07 12.49
CA PHE A 754 -17.12 -38.45 12.21
C PHE A 754 -17.41 -38.46 10.71
N ILE A 755 -18.68 -38.60 10.32
CA ILE A 755 -19.16 -38.44 8.95
C ILE A 755 -20.09 -37.24 8.91
N LEU A 756 -19.74 -36.24 8.10
CA LEU A 756 -20.55 -35.06 7.82
C LEU A 756 -21.02 -35.13 6.36
N THR A 757 -22.33 -35.19 6.12
CA THR A 757 -22.88 -35.37 4.77
C THR A 757 -24.18 -34.61 4.56
N ASN A 758 -24.37 -34.07 3.36
CA ASN A 758 -25.65 -33.56 2.87
C ASN A 758 -26.16 -34.36 1.65
N LYS A 759 -25.64 -35.58 1.43
CA LYS A 759 -25.89 -36.44 0.25
C LYS A 759 -25.39 -35.91 -1.09
N LEU A 760 -24.81 -34.71 -1.13
CA LEU A 760 -24.09 -34.16 -2.28
C LEU A 760 -22.58 -34.20 -2.02
N LEU A 761 -22.17 -33.81 -0.82
CA LEU A 761 -20.81 -33.95 -0.31
C LEU A 761 -20.84 -34.82 0.94
N THR A 762 -19.86 -35.72 1.04
CA THR A 762 -19.65 -36.58 2.21
C THR A 762 -18.20 -36.44 2.68
N ALA A 763 -18.00 -35.90 3.89
CA ALA A 763 -16.69 -35.77 4.53
C ALA A 763 -16.53 -36.76 5.67
N LYS A 764 -15.43 -37.51 5.66
CA LYS A 764 -14.99 -38.33 6.79
C LYS A 764 -13.88 -37.60 7.52
N ILE A 765 -14.08 -37.38 8.81
CA ILE A 765 -13.20 -36.59 9.66
C ILE A 765 -12.69 -37.47 10.79
N SER A 766 -11.40 -37.47 11.05
CA SER A 766 -10.82 -38.22 12.17
C SER A 766 -11.21 -37.61 13.52
N SER A 767 -10.99 -38.35 14.61
CA SER A 767 -11.14 -37.85 15.99
C SER A 767 -10.26 -36.63 16.27
N ASN A 768 -9.19 -36.44 15.50
CA ASN A 768 -8.24 -35.32 15.61
C ASN A 768 -8.59 -34.15 14.67
N GLY A 769 -9.69 -34.20 13.93
CA GLY A 769 -10.17 -33.13 13.04
C GLY A 769 -9.58 -33.09 11.63
N VAL A 770 -8.79 -34.09 11.24
CA VAL A 770 -8.23 -34.21 9.88
C VAL A 770 -9.26 -34.85 8.96
N ILE A 771 -9.48 -34.26 7.78
CA ILE A 771 -10.40 -34.81 6.76
C ILE A 771 -9.68 -35.93 6.01
N THR A 772 -10.07 -37.18 6.24
CA THR A 772 -9.45 -38.36 5.61
C THR A 772 -10.06 -38.71 4.27
N SER A 773 -11.28 -38.23 3.98
CA SER A 773 -11.95 -38.37 2.70
C SER A 773 -12.98 -37.26 2.54
N LEU A 774 -13.01 -36.64 1.38
CA LEU A 774 -14.04 -35.70 0.96
C LEU A 774 -14.55 -36.16 -0.40
N PHE A 775 -15.71 -36.80 -0.39
CA PHE A 775 -16.29 -37.40 -1.58
C PHE A 775 -17.38 -36.50 -2.16
N ASP A 776 -17.26 -36.18 -3.45
CA ASP A 776 -18.33 -35.58 -4.23
C ASP A 776 -19.24 -36.70 -4.78
N GLU A 777 -20.42 -36.82 -4.19
CA GLU A 777 -21.42 -37.83 -4.54
C GLU A 777 -22.05 -37.57 -5.92
N VAL A 778 -22.01 -36.33 -6.41
CA VAL A 778 -22.58 -35.96 -7.71
C VAL A 778 -21.66 -36.39 -8.83
N ASN A 779 -20.36 -36.07 -8.71
CA ASN A 779 -19.36 -36.42 -9.72
C ASN A 779 -18.67 -37.76 -9.46
N GLN A 780 -19.00 -38.43 -8.34
CA GLN A 780 -18.44 -39.72 -7.91
C GLN A 780 -16.91 -39.70 -7.86
N ARG A 781 -16.35 -38.67 -7.23
CA ARG A 781 -14.90 -38.41 -7.17
C ARG A 781 -14.43 -38.12 -5.75
N GLU A 782 -13.32 -38.74 -5.37
CA GLU A 782 -12.59 -38.40 -4.14
C GLU A 782 -11.73 -37.16 -4.36
N ILE A 783 -11.79 -36.22 -3.41
CA ILE A 783 -11.14 -34.91 -3.51
C ILE A 783 -9.83 -34.89 -2.74
N ILE A 784 -9.74 -35.57 -1.60
CA ILE A 784 -8.56 -35.54 -0.73
C ILE A 784 -7.59 -36.66 -1.09
N ASP A 785 -6.32 -36.30 -1.27
CA ASP A 785 -5.24 -37.26 -1.40
C ASP A 785 -4.61 -37.55 -0.02
N THR A 786 -4.65 -38.81 0.40
CA THR A 786 -4.09 -39.26 1.69
C THR A 786 -2.70 -39.86 1.55
N THR A 787 -2.07 -39.75 0.37
CA THR A 787 -0.71 -40.24 0.12
C THR A 787 0.30 -39.50 1.01
N ALA A 788 1.07 -40.27 1.78
CA ALA A 788 2.13 -39.74 2.63
C ALA A 788 3.34 -39.31 1.78
N THR A 789 3.69 -38.03 1.88
CA THR A 789 4.86 -37.41 1.22
C THR A 789 5.69 -36.67 2.27
N ASN A 790 6.90 -36.23 1.92
CA ASN A 790 7.71 -35.40 2.83
C ASN A 790 6.97 -34.13 3.27
N GLN A 791 6.12 -33.55 2.42
CA GLN A 791 5.35 -32.34 2.74
C GLN A 791 4.08 -32.63 3.56
N THR A 792 3.53 -33.83 3.47
CA THR A 792 2.28 -34.21 4.14
C THR A 792 2.48 -35.08 5.39
N SER A 793 3.67 -35.65 5.60
CA SER A 793 3.98 -36.51 6.76
C SER A 793 5.39 -36.35 7.36
N ASN A 794 6.20 -35.42 6.85
CA ASN A 794 7.59 -35.18 7.30
C ASN A 794 8.47 -36.45 7.32
N GLY A 795 8.31 -37.33 6.32
CA GLY A 795 9.09 -38.56 6.17
C GLY A 795 8.85 -39.64 7.25
N LYS A 796 7.95 -39.39 8.22
CA LYS A 796 7.47 -40.38 9.18
C LYS A 796 6.15 -40.96 8.66
N ASN A 797 5.88 -42.24 8.92
CA ASN A 797 4.57 -42.86 8.71
C ASN A 797 3.56 -42.22 9.69
N SER A 798 3.13 -41.00 9.38
CA SER A 798 2.05 -40.30 10.09
C SER A 798 0.75 -41.00 9.76
N SER A 799 0.05 -41.51 10.76
CA SER A 799 -1.19 -42.28 10.58
C SER A 799 -2.37 -41.46 10.03
N ASN A 800 -2.27 -40.12 10.00
CA ASN A 800 -3.38 -39.21 9.70
C ASN A 800 -2.98 -38.15 8.65
N VAL A 801 -2.76 -38.57 7.39
CA VAL A 801 -2.61 -37.64 6.25
C VAL A 801 -3.98 -37.32 5.67
N GLY A 802 -4.28 -36.04 5.45
CA GLY A 802 -5.57 -35.62 4.89
C GLY A 802 -5.72 -34.10 4.78
N GLY A 803 -6.94 -33.64 4.53
CA GLY A 803 -7.29 -32.21 4.42
C GLY A 803 -7.51 -31.53 5.78
N ASN A 804 -7.50 -30.19 5.77
CA ASN A 804 -7.62 -29.34 6.96
C ASN A 804 -6.55 -29.65 8.03
N GLN A 805 -5.32 -29.91 7.59
CA GLN A 805 -4.22 -30.18 8.51
C GLN A 805 -3.51 -28.87 8.86
N PHE A 806 -3.45 -28.54 10.16
CA PHE A 806 -2.73 -27.38 10.64
C PHE A 806 -1.23 -27.67 10.80
N ILE A 807 -0.43 -26.73 10.31
CA ILE A 807 1.03 -26.77 10.40
C ILE A 807 1.53 -25.50 11.06
N LEU A 808 2.45 -25.66 11.99
CA LEU A 808 3.21 -24.59 12.61
C LEU A 808 4.64 -24.59 12.05
N PHE A 809 4.99 -23.56 11.29
CA PHE A 809 6.35 -23.34 10.77
C PHE A 809 7.15 -22.45 11.73
N ASP A 810 8.46 -22.70 11.81
CA ASP A 810 9.40 -21.76 12.42
C ASP A 810 9.66 -20.60 11.45
N ASP A 811 9.42 -19.38 11.91
CA ASP A 811 9.37 -18.18 11.08
C ASP A 811 10.29 -17.10 11.66
N GLU A 812 11.58 -17.39 11.59
CA GLU A 812 12.67 -16.49 11.93
C GLU A 812 13.31 -16.02 10.63
N PRO A 813 12.86 -14.91 10.02
CA PRO A 813 13.46 -14.38 8.79
C PRO A 813 14.81 -13.70 9.07
N LEU A 814 15.58 -13.43 8.00
CA LEU A 814 16.96 -12.96 8.11
C LEU A 814 17.09 -11.50 8.59
N ASN A 815 16.32 -10.59 8.00
CA ASN A 815 16.48 -9.14 8.21
C ASN A 815 15.24 -8.49 8.81
N PHE A 816 14.06 -8.69 8.20
CA PHE A 816 12.85 -7.93 8.53
C PHE A 816 11.70 -8.85 9.02
N PRO A 817 11.51 -9.03 10.34
CA PRO A 817 10.52 -9.95 10.91
C PRO A 817 9.09 -9.84 10.39
N ALA A 818 8.51 -8.65 10.34
CA ALA A 818 7.13 -8.47 9.85
C ALA A 818 7.01 -8.58 8.32
N TRP A 819 8.05 -8.22 7.58
CA TRP A 819 8.01 -8.19 6.12
C TRP A 819 8.32 -9.53 5.50
N ASP A 820 9.39 -10.20 5.93
CA ASP A 820 9.92 -11.37 5.24
C ASP A 820 9.37 -12.67 5.81
N THR A 821 9.19 -13.64 4.94
CA THR A 821 9.21 -15.07 5.28
C THR A 821 10.15 -15.71 4.28
N GLU A 822 10.92 -16.69 4.73
CA GLU A 822 12.03 -17.26 3.97
C GLU A 822 11.73 -18.66 3.48
N LEU A 823 12.35 -19.06 2.37
CA LEU A 823 12.11 -20.37 1.75
C LEU A 823 12.46 -21.53 2.71
N TYR A 824 13.51 -21.38 3.52
CA TYR A 824 13.93 -22.41 4.49
C TYR A 824 12.91 -22.63 5.61
N SER A 825 11.99 -21.69 5.86
CA SER A 825 10.92 -21.88 6.85
C SER A 825 10.11 -23.14 6.53
N LEU A 826 9.97 -23.49 5.25
CA LEU A 826 9.26 -24.67 4.78
C LEU A 826 9.88 -26.00 5.23
N GLU A 827 11.14 -26.00 5.67
CA GLU A 827 11.85 -27.20 6.14
C GLU A 827 11.64 -27.49 7.63
N LYS A 828 11.28 -26.46 8.41
CA LYS A 828 11.12 -26.54 9.87
C LYS A 828 9.66 -26.34 10.27
N PHE A 829 8.96 -27.45 10.44
CA PHE A 829 7.55 -27.41 10.79
C PHE A 829 7.09 -28.57 11.66
N GLN A 830 5.96 -28.36 12.33
CA GLN A 830 5.29 -29.35 13.18
C GLN A 830 3.79 -29.40 12.86
N PHE A 831 3.24 -30.61 12.85
CA PHE A 831 1.80 -30.84 12.65
C PHE A 831 1.05 -30.80 13.98
N LEU A 832 -0.11 -30.14 14.00
CA LEU A 832 -1.00 -30.13 15.17
C LEU A 832 -1.93 -31.35 15.17
N ASN A 833 -1.46 -32.47 15.72
CA ASN A 833 -2.19 -33.74 15.69
C ASN A 833 -3.00 -34.05 16.98
N ASN A 834 -2.99 -33.15 17.97
CA ASN A 834 -3.63 -33.29 19.27
C ASN A 834 -5.08 -32.76 19.33
N GLY A 835 -5.75 -32.67 18.18
CA GLY A 835 -7.13 -32.18 18.11
C GLY A 835 -8.10 -33.10 18.84
N LYS A 836 -9.15 -32.53 19.43
CA LYS A 836 -10.31 -33.26 19.96
C LYS A 836 -11.56 -32.79 19.24
N ALA A 837 -12.20 -33.70 18.51
CA ALA A 837 -13.42 -33.42 17.75
C ALA A 837 -14.68 -33.85 18.50
N GLU A 838 -15.67 -32.98 18.56
CA GLU A 838 -16.98 -33.22 19.18
C GLU A 838 -18.12 -32.71 18.27
N ILE A 839 -19.32 -33.29 18.39
CA ILE A 839 -20.49 -32.82 17.64
C ILE A 839 -21.02 -31.56 18.34
N LEU A 840 -21.08 -30.45 17.59
CA LEU A 840 -21.58 -29.17 18.10
C LEU A 840 -23.07 -28.99 17.77
N VAL A 841 -23.44 -29.21 16.50
CA VAL A 841 -24.81 -29.06 16.01
C VAL A 841 -25.15 -30.25 15.14
N GLN A 842 -26.30 -30.86 15.40
CA GLN A 842 -26.90 -31.88 14.56
C GLN A 842 -28.30 -31.43 14.16
N ASP A 843 -28.41 -30.90 12.95
CA ASP A 843 -29.65 -30.37 12.37
C ASP A 843 -29.61 -30.49 10.84
N GLU A 844 -30.80 -30.53 10.22
CA GLU A 844 -30.97 -30.65 8.76
C GLU A 844 -30.47 -29.42 8.01
N LEU A 845 -30.50 -28.23 8.63
CA LEU A 845 -30.12 -26.97 8.00
C LEU A 845 -28.60 -26.72 8.01
N GLU A 846 -27.92 -27.03 9.10
CA GLU A 846 -26.46 -26.99 9.20
C GLU A 846 -26.04 -28.00 10.27
N SER A 847 -25.19 -28.94 9.90
CA SER A 847 -24.54 -29.85 10.85
C SER A 847 -23.07 -29.47 10.97
N SER A 848 -22.54 -29.51 12.20
CA SER A 848 -21.17 -29.08 12.46
C SER A 848 -20.51 -29.86 13.59
N ILE A 849 -19.20 -30.03 13.47
CA ILE A 849 -18.33 -30.50 14.53
C ILE A 849 -17.40 -29.37 14.99
N ILE A 850 -17.01 -29.40 16.24
CA ILE A 850 -16.01 -28.51 16.83
C ILE A 850 -14.73 -29.30 17.06
N VAL A 851 -13.60 -28.75 16.65
CA VAL A 851 -12.28 -29.34 16.87
C VAL A 851 -11.41 -28.37 17.63
N THR A 852 -10.91 -28.79 18.78
CA THR A 852 -10.01 -27.97 19.60
C THR A 852 -8.60 -28.55 19.56
N HIS A 853 -7.63 -27.76 19.09
CA HIS A 853 -6.21 -28.09 19.18
C HIS A 853 -5.51 -27.15 20.17
N GLU A 854 -4.66 -27.73 21.00
CA GLU A 854 -3.73 -26.99 21.84
C GLU A 854 -2.42 -26.78 21.05
N ILE A 855 -2.09 -25.54 20.71
CA ILE A 855 -0.87 -25.23 19.96
C ILE A 855 0.32 -25.23 20.92
N SER A 856 0.14 -24.55 22.06
CA SER A 856 1.08 -24.46 23.16
C SER A 856 0.30 -24.19 24.47
N PRO A 857 0.95 -24.13 25.65
CA PRO A 857 0.25 -23.83 26.90
C PRO A 857 -0.53 -22.52 26.91
N ASN A 858 -0.17 -21.56 26.05
CA ASN A 858 -0.79 -20.24 25.97
C ASN A 858 -1.60 -20.01 24.69
N SER A 859 -1.52 -20.92 23.71
CA SER A 859 -2.14 -20.76 22.40
C SER A 859 -3.02 -21.96 22.06
N SER A 860 -4.23 -21.69 21.57
CA SER A 860 -5.18 -22.72 21.17
C SER A 860 -5.94 -22.30 19.92
N ILE A 861 -6.39 -23.28 19.14
CA ILE A 861 -7.26 -23.08 17.98
C ILE A 861 -8.49 -23.94 18.14
N GLU A 862 -9.65 -23.30 18.08
CA GLU A 862 -10.94 -23.94 17.97
C GLU A 862 -11.46 -23.74 16.54
N THR A 863 -11.76 -24.84 15.85
CA THR A 863 -12.29 -24.80 14.48
C THR A 863 -13.62 -25.52 14.40
N ILE A 864 -14.65 -24.81 13.96
CA ILE A 864 -15.96 -25.36 13.65
C ILE A 864 -15.95 -25.78 12.19
N ILE A 865 -16.06 -27.08 11.94
CA ILE A 865 -16.20 -27.66 10.60
C ILE A 865 -17.69 -27.90 10.35
N SER A 866 -18.25 -27.22 9.36
CA SER A 866 -19.69 -27.15 9.12
C SER A 866 -20.03 -27.43 7.67
N LEU A 867 -21.18 -28.08 7.47
CA LEU A 867 -21.78 -28.35 6.16
C LEU A 867 -23.25 -27.94 6.23
N ALA A 868 -23.64 -27.05 5.32
CA ALA A 868 -25.01 -26.60 5.19
C ALA A 868 -25.85 -27.60 4.38
N GLY A 869 -27.12 -27.69 4.72
CA GLY A 869 -28.12 -28.34 3.89
C GLY A 869 -28.45 -27.48 2.66
N VAL A 870 -28.83 -28.12 1.56
CA VAL A 870 -29.01 -27.46 0.26
C VAL A 870 -30.46 -27.64 -0.22
N ASN A 871 -31.10 -26.55 -0.64
CA ASN A 871 -32.37 -26.51 -1.36
C ASN A 871 -32.11 -26.22 -2.83
N LYS A 872 -32.66 -27.05 -3.72
CA LYS A 872 -32.34 -27.05 -5.16
C LYS A 872 -30.83 -27.14 -5.44
N TYR A 873 -30.40 -28.32 -5.88
CA TYR A 873 -29.08 -28.51 -6.47
C TYR A 873 -29.24 -28.58 -8.00
N SER A 874 -28.48 -27.77 -8.74
CA SER A 874 -28.51 -27.81 -10.21
C SER A 874 -27.12 -28.00 -10.77
N SER A 875 -26.82 -29.25 -11.17
CA SER A 875 -25.59 -29.59 -11.88
C SER A 875 -25.51 -29.02 -13.31
N THR A 876 -26.51 -28.26 -13.77
CA THR A 876 -26.68 -27.87 -15.18
C THR A 876 -27.04 -26.41 -15.43
N SER A 877 -27.49 -25.64 -14.43
CA SER A 877 -27.68 -24.18 -14.53
C SER A 877 -26.53 -23.42 -13.88
N SER A 878 -25.84 -22.67 -14.70
CA SER A 878 -24.84 -21.63 -14.36
C SER A 878 -25.42 -20.37 -13.69
N ASP A 879 -26.75 -20.28 -13.62
CA ASP A 879 -27.45 -19.19 -12.96
C ASP A 879 -27.43 -19.35 -11.42
N ASP A 880 -27.24 -20.57 -10.91
CA ASP A 880 -27.34 -20.89 -9.48
C ASP A 880 -25.95 -21.16 -8.89
N SER A 881 -25.48 -20.31 -7.97
CA SER A 881 -24.32 -20.64 -7.14
C SER A 881 -24.78 -21.61 -6.05
N ASP A 882 -24.57 -22.90 -6.27
CA ASP A 882 -24.77 -23.91 -5.24
C ASP A 882 -23.69 -23.70 -4.17
N ASN A 883 -24.02 -22.96 -3.10
CA ASN A 883 -23.16 -22.70 -1.92
C ASN A 883 -22.90 -24.00 -1.12
N ASN A 884 -22.45 -25.05 -1.81
CA ASN A 884 -22.20 -26.38 -1.29
C ASN A 884 -20.70 -26.57 -1.11
N PHE A 885 -20.20 -26.12 0.05
CA PHE A 885 -18.81 -26.24 0.47
C PHE A 885 -18.74 -26.65 1.94
N ILE A 886 -17.58 -27.16 2.36
CA ILE A 886 -17.29 -27.35 3.78
C ILE A 886 -16.65 -26.08 4.31
N LYS A 887 -17.30 -25.48 5.30
CA LYS A 887 -16.89 -24.22 5.93
C LYS A 887 -16.15 -24.51 7.23
N PHE A 888 -15.01 -23.87 7.38
CA PHE A 888 -14.17 -23.87 8.57
C PHE A 888 -14.23 -22.48 9.21
N SER A 889 -14.75 -22.39 10.43
CA SER A 889 -14.77 -21.16 11.21
C SER A 889 -13.82 -21.32 12.38
N SER A 890 -12.69 -20.60 12.36
CA SER A 890 -11.62 -20.76 13.35
C SER A 890 -11.55 -19.56 14.28
N THR A 891 -11.53 -19.84 15.59
CA THR A 891 -11.18 -18.91 16.66
C THR A 891 -9.85 -19.33 17.24
N VAL A 892 -8.84 -18.46 17.15
CA VAL A 892 -7.48 -18.74 17.61
C VAL A 892 -7.11 -17.78 18.72
N ASN A 893 -6.71 -18.31 19.88
CA ASN A 893 -5.99 -17.56 20.89
C ASN A 893 -4.49 -17.70 20.59
N TRP A 894 -3.84 -16.62 20.15
CA TRP A 894 -2.50 -16.66 19.56
C TRP A 894 -1.49 -15.88 20.41
N HIS A 895 -0.54 -16.61 21.00
CA HIS A 895 0.54 -16.07 21.82
C HIS A 895 1.91 -16.67 21.48
N GLU A 896 2.04 -17.24 20.28
CA GLU A 896 3.30 -17.79 19.78
C GLU A 896 4.34 -16.70 19.48
N THR A 897 5.60 -17.11 19.30
CA THR A 897 6.69 -16.20 18.95
C THR A 897 7.49 -16.78 17.78
N TYR A 898 7.67 -15.99 16.72
CA TYR A 898 8.34 -16.43 15.48
C TYR A 898 7.78 -17.74 14.92
N LYS A 899 6.44 -17.84 14.90
CA LYS A 899 5.71 -18.96 14.31
C LYS A 899 4.80 -18.50 13.19
N PHE A 900 4.60 -19.39 12.24
CA PHE A 900 3.70 -19.18 11.11
C PHE A 900 2.73 -20.37 11.02
N LEU A 901 1.47 -20.12 11.40
CA LEU A 901 0.38 -21.09 11.29
C LEU A 901 -0.19 -21.10 9.87
N LYS A 902 -0.23 -22.28 9.25
CA LYS A 902 -0.88 -22.51 7.95
C LYS A 902 -1.81 -23.72 8.03
N VAL A 903 -2.74 -23.81 7.08
CA VAL A 903 -3.58 -24.99 6.86
C VAL A 903 -3.36 -25.54 5.46
N GLN A 904 -3.38 -26.86 5.31
CA GLN A 904 -3.16 -27.51 4.02
C GLN A 904 -4.24 -28.53 3.63
N PHE A 905 -4.40 -28.66 2.31
CA PHE A 905 -5.34 -29.53 1.63
C PHE A 905 -4.63 -30.27 0.48
N PRO A 906 -4.16 -31.50 0.70
CA PRO A 906 -3.71 -32.35 -0.39
C PRO A 906 -4.91 -32.80 -1.22
N THR A 907 -4.88 -32.57 -2.53
CA THR A 907 -5.99 -32.86 -3.44
C THR A 907 -5.65 -33.99 -4.41
N THR A 908 -6.65 -34.63 -5.01
CA THR A 908 -6.46 -35.63 -6.08
C THR A 908 -6.19 -35.01 -7.46
N ILE A 909 -6.06 -33.68 -7.54
CA ILE A 909 -5.73 -32.94 -8.76
C ILE A 909 -4.22 -32.98 -8.97
N THR A 910 -3.75 -33.63 -10.04
CA THR A 910 -2.32 -33.91 -10.24
C THR A 910 -1.77 -33.44 -11.57
N THR A 911 -2.62 -33.16 -12.56
CA THR A 911 -2.19 -32.79 -13.93
C THR A 911 -2.11 -31.29 -14.17
N ALA A 912 -2.57 -30.46 -13.22
CA ALA A 912 -2.56 -29.01 -13.34
C ALA A 912 -1.15 -28.43 -13.16
N LEU A 913 -0.59 -27.86 -14.24
CA LEU A 913 0.72 -27.18 -14.24
C LEU A 913 0.67 -25.74 -13.72
N GLN A 914 -0.53 -25.18 -13.62
CA GLN A 914 -0.79 -23.84 -13.13
C GLN A 914 -2.00 -23.84 -12.20
N ALA A 915 -1.98 -22.95 -11.23
CA ALA A 915 -3.08 -22.67 -10.33
C ALA A 915 -3.59 -21.24 -10.58
N ASN A 916 -4.89 -21.05 -10.36
CA ASN A 916 -5.60 -19.81 -10.61
C ASN A 916 -5.81 -19.08 -9.28
N TYR A 917 -5.38 -17.82 -9.19
CA TYR A 917 -5.56 -16.99 -7.99
C TYR A 917 -6.42 -15.78 -8.34
N GLU A 918 -7.48 -15.53 -7.59
CA GLU A 918 -8.23 -14.28 -7.76
C GLU A 918 -7.36 -13.09 -7.39
N THR A 919 -7.26 -12.13 -8.31
CA THR A 919 -6.65 -10.82 -8.10
C THR A 919 -7.69 -9.73 -8.41
N GLN A 920 -7.31 -8.47 -8.26
CA GLN A 920 -8.19 -7.33 -8.52
C GLN A 920 -8.73 -7.40 -9.94
N PHE A 921 -10.06 -7.49 -10.10
CA PHE A 921 -10.75 -7.58 -11.40
C PHE A 921 -10.24 -8.66 -12.37
N GLY A 922 -9.77 -9.80 -11.86
CA GLY A 922 -9.35 -10.90 -12.74
C GLY A 922 -8.71 -12.07 -12.03
N ILE A 923 -8.04 -12.91 -12.81
CA ILE A 923 -7.38 -14.13 -12.35
C ILE A 923 -5.93 -14.10 -12.81
N THR A 924 -5.02 -14.36 -11.89
CA THR A 924 -3.59 -14.51 -12.18
C THR A 924 -3.19 -15.98 -12.08
N ASN A 925 -2.62 -16.50 -13.16
CA ASN A 925 -2.14 -17.88 -13.23
C ASN A 925 -0.69 -17.95 -12.71
N ARG A 926 -0.43 -18.86 -11.78
CA ARG A 926 0.93 -19.11 -11.26
C ARG A 926 1.27 -20.59 -11.36
N SER A 927 2.54 -20.89 -11.63
CA SER A 927 3.05 -22.26 -11.75
C SER A 927 2.84 -23.05 -10.45
N THR A 928 2.52 -24.34 -10.57
CA THR A 928 2.43 -25.28 -9.43
C THR A 928 3.73 -26.05 -9.19
N HIS A 929 4.77 -25.80 -9.99
CA HIS A 929 6.02 -26.54 -9.98
C HIS A 929 7.21 -25.64 -9.64
N TRP A 930 8.34 -26.24 -9.28
CA TRP A 930 9.57 -25.54 -8.87
C TRP A 930 10.64 -25.50 -9.98
N ASN A 931 10.23 -25.52 -11.26
CA ASN A 931 11.13 -25.75 -12.40
C ASN A 931 12.16 -24.64 -12.64
N THR A 932 11.77 -23.37 -12.44
CA THR A 932 12.66 -22.21 -12.64
C THR A 932 12.88 -21.45 -11.35
N THR A 933 13.93 -20.63 -11.29
CA THR A 933 14.17 -19.73 -10.14
C THR A 933 13.03 -18.73 -9.93
N TRP A 934 12.32 -18.36 -11.00
CA TRP A 934 11.13 -17.51 -10.96
C TRP A 934 9.91 -18.22 -10.35
N ASP A 935 9.85 -19.55 -10.46
CA ASP A 935 8.82 -20.35 -9.81
C ASP A 935 9.17 -20.58 -8.34
N ILE A 936 10.45 -20.86 -8.04
CA ILE A 936 10.94 -21.01 -6.66
C ILE A 936 10.66 -19.76 -5.83
N ALA A 937 10.80 -18.58 -6.43
CA ALA A 937 10.48 -17.34 -5.76
C ALA A 937 9.01 -17.22 -5.35
N LYS A 938 8.07 -17.95 -5.97
CA LYS A 938 6.62 -17.89 -5.72
C LYS A 938 6.13 -18.94 -4.71
N PHE A 939 6.91 -19.22 -3.67
CA PHE A 939 6.53 -20.15 -2.60
C PHE A 939 5.43 -19.63 -1.66
N GLU A 940 5.20 -18.32 -1.67
CA GLU A 940 4.14 -17.62 -0.94
C GLU A 940 3.66 -16.46 -1.83
N VAL A 941 2.36 -16.41 -2.12
CA VAL A 941 1.80 -15.49 -3.10
C VAL A 941 0.51 -14.85 -2.61
N ALA A 942 0.21 -13.65 -3.10
CA ALA A 942 -0.99 -12.91 -2.74
C ALA A 942 -2.23 -13.39 -3.53
N HIS A 943 -3.38 -13.49 -2.88
CA HIS A 943 -4.68 -13.76 -3.50
C HIS A 943 -5.79 -13.04 -2.73
N HIS A 944 -6.95 -12.86 -3.38
CA HIS A 944 -8.10 -12.21 -2.76
C HIS A 944 -9.01 -13.20 -2.03
N LYS A 945 -10.14 -13.61 -2.63
CA LYS A 945 -11.19 -14.39 -1.97
C LYS A 945 -11.01 -15.87 -2.20
N PHE A 946 -10.35 -16.28 -3.30
CA PHE A 946 -10.13 -17.70 -3.59
C PHE A 946 -8.81 -18.02 -4.29
N MET A 947 -8.37 -19.26 -4.09
CA MET A 947 -7.33 -19.93 -4.89
C MET A 947 -7.94 -21.20 -5.47
N ASP A 948 -7.62 -21.52 -6.71
CA ASP A 948 -8.22 -22.63 -7.43
C ASP A 948 -7.16 -23.51 -8.11
N LEU A 949 -7.32 -24.82 -7.94
CA LEU A 949 -6.54 -25.83 -8.63
C LEU A 949 -7.50 -26.71 -9.43
N SER A 950 -7.47 -26.57 -10.76
CA SER A 950 -8.41 -27.25 -11.65
C SER A 950 -7.73 -27.95 -12.82
N GLU A 951 -8.22 -29.14 -13.15
CA GLU A 951 -7.97 -29.85 -14.41
C GLU A 951 -9.12 -29.59 -15.39
N PHE A 952 -9.04 -30.18 -16.58
CA PHE A 952 -10.09 -29.98 -17.59
C PHE A 952 -11.50 -30.40 -17.14
N ASN A 953 -11.63 -31.44 -16.31
CA ASN A 953 -12.92 -32.02 -15.94
C ASN A 953 -13.39 -31.69 -14.51
N TYR A 954 -12.52 -31.14 -13.66
CA TYR A 954 -12.80 -30.99 -12.23
C TYR A 954 -11.79 -30.06 -11.56
N GLY A 955 -12.20 -29.37 -10.50
CA GLY A 955 -11.31 -28.52 -9.72
C GLY A 955 -11.72 -28.39 -8.26
N VAL A 956 -10.80 -27.84 -7.48
CA VAL A 956 -10.97 -27.58 -6.05
C VAL A 956 -10.51 -26.16 -5.77
N SER A 957 -11.41 -25.37 -5.18
CA SER A 957 -11.13 -24.00 -4.78
C SER A 957 -11.14 -23.86 -3.26
N ILE A 958 -10.21 -23.08 -2.72
CA ILE A 958 -10.21 -22.65 -1.32
C ILE A 958 -10.70 -21.21 -1.27
N LEU A 959 -11.83 -20.99 -0.61
CA LEU A 959 -12.42 -19.66 -0.37
C LEU A 959 -11.97 -19.15 1.00
N ASN A 960 -11.81 -17.83 1.17
CA ASN A 960 -11.46 -17.22 2.45
C ASN A 960 -12.12 -15.84 2.62
N ASN A 961 -12.22 -15.37 3.87
CA ASN A 961 -12.79 -14.06 4.20
C ASN A 961 -11.79 -12.99 4.66
N SER A 962 -10.53 -13.32 4.91
CA SER A 962 -9.57 -12.35 5.46
C SER A 962 -8.10 -12.71 5.27
N LYS A 963 -7.79 -13.73 4.46
CA LYS A 963 -6.43 -14.28 4.30
C LYS A 963 -5.97 -14.00 2.88
N TYR A 964 -4.77 -13.45 2.74
CA TYR A 964 -4.24 -13.03 1.45
C TYR A 964 -3.01 -13.83 1.03
N GLY A 965 -2.28 -14.44 1.99
CA GLY A 965 -1.14 -15.29 1.71
C GLY A 965 -1.53 -16.76 1.49
N GLY A 966 -0.89 -17.41 0.53
CA GLY A 966 -1.01 -18.85 0.33
C GLY A 966 -0.14 -19.31 -0.83
N ALA A 967 -0.14 -20.60 -1.11
CA ALA A 967 0.51 -21.16 -2.29
C ALA A 967 -0.05 -22.54 -2.64
N ILE A 968 0.02 -22.88 -3.92
CA ILE A 968 -0.35 -24.18 -4.47
C ILE A 968 0.86 -24.75 -5.21
N HIS A 969 1.38 -25.86 -4.72
CA HIS A 969 2.51 -26.56 -5.34
C HIS A 969 2.21 -28.06 -5.45
N GLY A 970 2.36 -28.60 -6.66
CA GLY A 970 1.86 -29.92 -7.02
C GLY A 970 0.34 -29.99 -6.81
N ASN A 971 -0.09 -30.96 -6.01
CA ASN A 971 -1.49 -31.17 -5.63
C ASN A 971 -1.86 -30.59 -4.26
N LEU A 972 -0.93 -29.89 -3.60
CA LEU A 972 -1.08 -29.39 -2.25
C LEU A 972 -1.46 -27.91 -2.26
N ILE A 973 -2.67 -27.61 -1.78
CA ILE A 973 -3.11 -26.23 -1.53
C ILE A 973 -2.79 -25.87 -0.08
N ARG A 974 -2.10 -24.75 0.14
CA ARG A 974 -1.73 -24.25 1.47
C ARG A 974 -2.18 -22.81 1.64
N LEU A 975 -2.94 -22.54 2.70
CA LEU A 975 -3.41 -21.21 3.07
C LEU A 975 -2.68 -20.72 4.31
N SER A 976 -2.16 -19.49 4.26
CA SER A 976 -1.47 -18.84 5.37
C SER A 976 -2.49 -18.21 6.33
N LEU A 977 -2.42 -18.56 7.62
CA LEU A 977 -3.44 -18.16 8.60
C LEU A 977 -2.98 -17.02 9.52
N LEU A 978 -1.91 -17.24 10.29
CA LEU A 978 -1.41 -16.29 11.29
C LEU A 978 0.11 -16.34 11.36
N ARG A 979 0.72 -15.19 11.66
CA ARG A 979 2.15 -15.05 11.96
C ARG A 979 2.34 -14.43 13.35
N SER A 980 3.55 -14.50 13.89
CA SER A 980 3.93 -13.87 15.16
C SER A 980 5.29 -13.18 15.09
N ALA A 981 5.44 -12.28 14.11
CA ALA A 981 6.59 -11.40 14.00
C ALA A 981 6.74 -10.53 15.27
N LYS A 982 7.97 -10.07 15.55
CA LYS A 982 8.29 -9.29 16.76
C LYS A 982 8.91 -7.91 16.51
N ALA A 983 9.14 -7.56 15.25
CA ALA A 983 9.57 -6.23 14.84
C ALA A 983 8.84 -5.84 13.55
N PRO A 984 8.38 -4.59 13.42
CA PRO A 984 8.59 -3.46 14.36
C PRO A 984 7.55 -3.40 15.50
N ASP A 985 6.55 -4.28 15.48
CA ASP A 985 5.56 -4.47 16.55
C ASP A 985 5.80 -5.78 17.31
N ASN A 986 6.14 -5.70 18.59
CA ASN A 986 6.38 -6.87 19.45
C ASN A 986 5.09 -7.66 19.79
N LYS A 987 3.93 -7.03 19.59
CA LYS A 987 2.58 -7.56 19.86
C LYS A 987 1.82 -7.89 18.58
N ALA A 988 2.49 -7.88 17.42
CA ALA A 988 1.86 -8.22 16.14
C ALA A 988 1.09 -9.54 16.25
N ASP A 989 -0.20 -9.48 15.92
CA ASP A 989 -1.15 -10.59 15.98
C ASP A 989 -1.30 -11.29 17.34
N MET A 990 -0.81 -10.74 18.46
CA MET A 990 -1.07 -11.35 19.77
C MET A 990 -2.54 -11.17 20.18
N GLY A 991 -3.17 -12.24 20.66
CA GLY A 991 -4.55 -12.25 21.16
C GLY A 991 -5.50 -13.09 20.30
N ILE A 992 -6.78 -12.69 20.27
CA ILE A 992 -7.85 -13.49 19.67
C ILE A 992 -8.06 -13.13 18.20
N HIS A 993 -8.11 -14.15 17.35
CA HIS A 993 -8.41 -14.03 15.92
C HIS A 993 -9.62 -14.86 15.56
N LYS A 994 -10.52 -14.31 14.74
CA LYS A 994 -11.68 -15.02 14.16
C LYS A 994 -11.64 -14.89 12.65
N PHE A 995 -11.60 -16.00 11.93
CA PHE A 995 -11.59 -16.03 10.47
C PHE A 995 -12.26 -17.29 9.91
N GLU A 996 -12.65 -17.22 8.63
CA GLU A 996 -13.34 -18.32 7.95
C GLU A 996 -12.65 -18.65 6.62
N TYR A 997 -12.62 -19.93 6.29
CA TYR A 997 -12.23 -20.45 4.98
C TYR A 997 -13.12 -21.64 4.61
N ALA A 998 -13.15 -22.01 3.34
CA ALA A 998 -13.96 -23.13 2.86
C ALA A 998 -13.27 -23.89 1.74
N ILE A 999 -13.55 -25.18 1.63
CA ILE A 999 -13.17 -26.01 0.48
C ILE A 999 -14.39 -26.23 -0.40
N TYR A 1000 -14.29 -25.79 -1.65
CA TYR A 1000 -15.35 -25.82 -2.65
C TYR A 1000 -14.92 -26.68 -3.85
N PRO A 1001 -15.45 -27.91 -3.97
CA PRO A 1001 -15.27 -28.70 -5.18
C PRO A 1001 -16.19 -28.23 -6.30
N HIS A 1002 -15.70 -28.23 -7.53
CA HIS A 1002 -16.51 -27.85 -8.69
C HIS A 1002 -16.19 -28.71 -9.91
N LYS A 1003 -17.15 -28.77 -10.83
CA LYS A 1003 -17.06 -29.55 -12.06
C LYS A 1003 -16.50 -28.69 -13.19
N GLY A 1004 -15.50 -29.23 -13.89
CA GLY A 1004 -14.81 -28.55 -14.98
C GLY A 1004 -13.63 -27.70 -14.50
N PRO A 1005 -13.08 -26.85 -15.38
CA PRO A 1005 -12.08 -25.85 -15.02
C PRO A 1005 -12.72 -24.72 -14.21
N LEU A 1006 -11.91 -23.78 -13.71
CA LEU A 1006 -12.39 -22.56 -13.05
C LEU A 1006 -13.51 -21.87 -13.87
N GLY A 1007 -14.69 -21.74 -13.26
CA GLY A 1007 -15.86 -21.12 -13.87
C GLY A 1007 -16.48 -20.03 -13.00
N ILE A 1008 -17.53 -19.40 -13.53
CA ILE A 1008 -18.23 -18.28 -12.87
C ILE A 1008 -18.82 -18.66 -11.50
N ASN A 1009 -19.18 -19.93 -11.31
CA ASN A 1009 -19.75 -20.41 -10.05
C ASN A 1009 -18.75 -20.28 -8.89
N THR A 1010 -17.47 -20.56 -9.12
CA THR A 1010 -16.41 -20.35 -8.12
C THR A 1010 -16.23 -18.87 -7.81
N VAL A 1011 -16.27 -18.01 -8.83
CA VAL A 1011 -16.19 -16.55 -8.63
C VAL A 1011 -17.37 -16.08 -7.77
N LYS A 1012 -18.61 -16.44 -8.14
CA LYS A 1012 -19.81 -16.13 -7.36
C LYS A 1012 -19.75 -16.69 -5.94
N ALA A 1013 -19.27 -17.92 -5.76
CA ALA A 1013 -19.10 -18.53 -4.43
C ALA A 1013 -18.09 -17.75 -3.57
N GLY A 1014 -16.97 -17.29 -4.14
CA GLY A 1014 -16.01 -16.43 -3.47
C GLY A 1014 -16.62 -15.10 -3.01
N TYR A 1015 -17.44 -14.47 -3.84
CA TYR A 1015 -18.20 -13.27 -3.47
C TYR A 1015 -19.26 -13.58 -2.39
N ASN A 1016 -20.09 -14.60 -2.57
CA ASN A 1016 -21.12 -15.00 -1.60
C ASN A 1016 -20.52 -15.29 -0.20
N PHE A 1017 -19.34 -15.92 -0.16
CA PHE A 1017 -18.64 -16.22 1.08
C PHE A 1017 -18.24 -14.96 1.87
N ASN A 1018 -17.87 -13.90 1.15
CA ASN A 1018 -17.40 -12.64 1.73
C ASN A 1018 -18.53 -11.63 1.99
N TYR A 1019 -19.46 -11.47 1.04
CA TYR A 1019 -20.57 -10.50 1.10
C TYR A 1019 -21.77 -11.14 1.81
N LYS A 1020 -21.87 -10.92 3.12
CA LYS A 1020 -22.99 -11.43 3.92
C LYS A 1020 -24.27 -10.65 3.62
N LEU A 1021 -25.42 -11.33 3.63
CA LEU A 1021 -26.71 -10.66 3.49
C LEU A 1021 -26.97 -9.71 4.67
N ILE A 1022 -27.50 -8.52 4.39
CA ILE A 1022 -27.69 -7.47 5.39
C ILE A 1022 -29.03 -7.64 6.08
N GLN A 1023 -29.05 -7.59 7.41
CA GLN A 1023 -30.30 -7.62 8.19
C GLN A 1023 -30.96 -6.24 8.17
N ASN A 1024 -32.26 -6.20 7.85
CA ASN A 1024 -33.06 -4.97 7.93
C ASN A 1024 -33.94 -5.01 9.20
N PRO A 1025 -33.56 -4.30 10.27
CA PRO A 1025 -34.24 -4.38 11.56
C PRO A 1025 -35.62 -3.71 11.58
N TYR A 1026 -35.96 -2.94 10.55
CA TYR A 1026 -37.23 -2.19 10.46
C TYR A 1026 -38.35 -2.99 9.80
N SER A 1027 -38.06 -4.19 9.29
CA SER A 1027 -39.04 -5.06 8.65
C SER A 1027 -39.78 -5.94 9.66
N LYS A 1028 -41.09 -6.13 9.43
CA LYS A 1028 -41.98 -6.95 10.29
C LYS A 1028 -42.39 -8.30 9.69
N GLN A 1029 -41.82 -8.72 8.56
CA GLN A 1029 -42.26 -9.92 7.82
C GLN A 1029 -41.12 -10.86 7.43
N THR A 1030 -41.44 -12.16 7.39
CA THR A 1030 -40.57 -13.31 7.04
C THR A 1030 -40.19 -13.37 5.56
N VAL A 1031 -40.88 -12.61 4.70
CA VAL A 1031 -40.63 -12.51 3.25
C VAL A 1031 -40.28 -11.07 2.93
N ALA A 1032 -39.11 -10.85 2.33
CA ALA A 1032 -38.65 -9.53 1.94
C ALA A 1032 -38.78 -9.32 0.45
N SER A 1033 -39.43 -8.23 0.02
CA SER A 1033 -39.14 -7.65 -1.29
C SER A 1033 -38.21 -6.46 -1.08
N SER A 1034 -36.92 -6.66 -1.33
CA SER A 1034 -35.94 -5.58 -1.49
C SER A 1034 -35.67 -5.46 -2.98
N TYR A 1035 -36.50 -4.67 -3.68
CA TYR A 1035 -36.32 -4.41 -5.11
C TYR A 1035 -35.00 -3.67 -5.45
N LEU A 1036 -34.22 -3.27 -4.44
CA LEU A 1036 -32.93 -2.59 -4.61
C LEU A 1036 -31.96 -3.40 -5.46
N SER A 1037 -31.78 -4.70 -5.21
CA SER A 1037 -30.87 -5.54 -6.01
C SER A 1037 -31.43 -5.92 -7.37
N SER A 1038 -32.73 -5.77 -7.58
CA SER A 1038 -33.36 -6.00 -8.89
C SER A 1038 -33.37 -4.77 -9.80
N ALA A 1039 -33.01 -3.59 -9.28
CA ALA A 1039 -33.09 -2.33 -10.01
C ALA A 1039 -32.14 -2.28 -11.21
N ILE A 1040 -30.94 -2.86 -11.07
CA ILE A 1040 -29.94 -2.98 -12.12
C ILE A 1040 -29.45 -4.43 -12.13
N LYS A 1041 -29.70 -5.14 -13.24
CA LYS A 1041 -29.30 -6.54 -13.43
C LYS A 1041 -28.36 -6.66 -14.61
N LEU A 1042 -27.45 -7.62 -14.52
CA LEU A 1042 -26.58 -8.03 -15.61
C LEU A 1042 -27.00 -9.41 -16.08
N LYS A 1043 -27.41 -9.53 -17.34
CA LYS A 1043 -27.72 -10.82 -17.97
C LYS A 1043 -26.63 -11.20 -18.96
N ASN A 1044 -25.97 -12.33 -18.75
CA ASN A 1044 -25.01 -12.87 -19.71
C ASN A 1044 -25.75 -13.55 -20.89
N GLU A 1045 -25.28 -13.37 -22.13
CA GLU A 1045 -25.93 -13.97 -23.32
C GLU A 1045 -25.83 -15.50 -23.32
N ASN A 1046 -24.66 -16.04 -23.00
CA ASN A 1046 -24.45 -17.48 -22.86
C ASN A 1046 -24.63 -17.86 -21.40
N HIS A 1047 -25.86 -18.26 -21.03
CA HIS A 1047 -26.19 -18.63 -19.65
C HIS A 1047 -25.11 -19.55 -19.07
N LYS A 1048 -24.68 -20.62 -19.78
CA LYS A 1048 -23.70 -21.63 -19.31
C LYS A 1048 -22.27 -21.13 -19.04
N ASP A 1049 -21.85 -20.03 -19.67
CA ASP A 1049 -20.46 -19.53 -19.71
C ASP A 1049 -20.34 -18.04 -19.35
N GLY A 1050 -21.33 -17.47 -18.65
CA GLY A 1050 -21.35 -16.04 -18.35
C GLY A 1050 -20.17 -15.61 -17.49
N SER A 1051 -19.29 -14.75 -18.01
CA SER A 1051 -18.07 -14.32 -17.31
C SER A 1051 -18.09 -12.88 -16.81
N LEU A 1052 -19.15 -12.12 -17.14
CA LEU A 1052 -19.29 -10.73 -16.72
C LEU A 1052 -19.83 -10.64 -15.29
N ILE A 1053 -19.22 -9.76 -14.50
CA ILE A 1053 -19.59 -9.46 -13.12
C ILE A 1053 -19.89 -7.97 -13.01
N LEU A 1054 -21.07 -7.62 -12.48
CA LEU A 1054 -21.37 -6.27 -12.02
C LEU A 1054 -20.74 -6.07 -10.64
N SER A 1055 -19.70 -5.26 -10.57
CA SER A 1055 -18.88 -5.13 -9.35
C SER A 1055 -19.35 -4.03 -8.42
N HIS A 1056 -19.87 -2.92 -8.97
CA HIS A 1056 -20.15 -1.74 -8.16
C HIS A 1056 -21.25 -0.88 -8.79
N ILE A 1057 -22.11 -0.31 -7.95
CA ILE A 1057 -23.07 0.74 -8.30
C ILE A 1057 -22.91 1.88 -7.31
N LYS A 1058 -22.80 3.12 -7.79
CA LYS A 1058 -22.66 4.32 -6.97
C LYS A 1058 -23.32 5.53 -7.65
N ARG A 1059 -23.42 6.65 -6.94
CA ARG A 1059 -23.76 7.96 -7.56
C ARG A 1059 -22.53 8.56 -8.27
N GLY A 1060 -22.75 9.38 -9.30
CA GLY A 1060 -21.66 10.09 -9.98
C GLY A 1060 -20.97 11.09 -9.05
N GLU A 1061 -19.64 11.12 -9.07
CA GLU A 1061 -18.82 11.97 -8.20
C GLU A 1061 -18.98 13.47 -8.52
N ASN A 1062 -19.33 13.79 -9.78
CA ASN A 1062 -19.55 15.16 -10.24
C ASN A 1062 -21.00 15.64 -10.10
N ASP A 1063 -21.92 14.80 -9.62
CA ASP A 1063 -23.32 15.18 -9.46
C ASP A 1063 -23.49 16.37 -8.48
N ILE A 1064 -24.51 17.20 -8.73
CA ILE A 1064 -24.78 18.43 -7.96
C ILE A 1064 -25.02 18.18 -6.45
N ASP A 1065 -25.54 17.01 -6.10
CA ASP A 1065 -25.84 16.62 -4.71
C ASP A 1065 -24.80 15.67 -4.10
N VAL A 1066 -23.68 15.42 -4.81
CA VAL A 1066 -22.60 14.49 -4.40
C VAL A 1066 -21.24 15.16 -4.34
N SER A 1067 -20.89 15.98 -5.35
CA SER A 1067 -19.55 16.55 -5.48
C SER A 1067 -19.14 17.41 -4.29
N GLN A 1068 -17.92 17.19 -3.80
CA GLN A 1068 -17.29 18.03 -2.78
C GLN A 1068 -16.45 19.17 -3.39
N TYR A 1069 -16.23 19.13 -4.71
CA TYR A 1069 -15.40 20.08 -5.45
C TYR A 1069 -16.28 20.95 -6.35
N LYS A 1070 -16.41 22.23 -6.00
CA LYS A 1070 -17.26 23.17 -6.75
C LYS A 1070 -16.83 23.32 -8.21
N SER A 1071 -15.52 23.25 -8.46
CA SER A 1071 -14.91 23.32 -9.80
C SER A 1071 -15.34 22.17 -10.72
N LEU A 1072 -15.59 20.98 -10.16
CA LEU A 1072 -15.94 19.76 -10.89
C LEU A 1072 -17.44 19.46 -10.92
N THR A 1073 -18.23 20.26 -10.21
CA THR A 1073 -19.67 20.00 -10.02
C THR A 1073 -20.43 20.25 -11.31
N LYS A 1074 -21.17 19.23 -11.78
CA LYS A 1074 -22.08 19.29 -12.91
C LYS A 1074 -23.52 19.35 -12.42
N ASN A 1075 -24.37 20.12 -13.11
CA ASN A 1075 -25.80 20.22 -12.78
C ASN A 1075 -26.58 19.01 -13.32
N GLU A 1076 -26.26 17.82 -12.80
CA GLU A 1076 -26.82 16.55 -13.23
C GLU A 1076 -26.96 15.58 -12.05
N LYS A 1077 -27.73 14.51 -12.26
CA LYS A 1077 -27.80 13.35 -11.38
C LYS A 1077 -27.55 12.09 -12.19
N SER A 1078 -26.68 11.23 -11.70
CA SER A 1078 -26.28 10.02 -12.41
C SER A 1078 -26.00 8.84 -11.48
N LEU A 1079 -26.06 7.65 -12.06
CA LEU A 1079 -25.56 6.40 -11.48
C LEU A 1079 -24.36 5.93 -12.28
N ILE A 1080 -23.35 5.43 -11.58
CA ILE A 1080 -22.17 4.80 -12.16
C ILE A 1080 -22.28 3.30 -11.88
N VAL A 1081 -22.15 2.50 -12.93
CA VAL A 1081 -22.21 1.04 -12.91
C VAL A 1081 -20.90 0.50 -13.45
N ARG A 1082 -20.19 -0.29 -12.63
CA ARG A 1082 -18.91 -0.89 -13.01
C ARG A 1082 -19.09 -2.38 -13.26
N VAL A 1083 -18.66 -2.83 -14.43
CA VAL A 1083 -18.74 -4.23 -14.87
C VAL A 1083 -17.35 -4.67 -15.30
N TYR A 1084 -16.95 -5.89 -14.94
CA TYR A 1084 -15.72 -6.46 -15.43
C TYR A 1084 -15.90 -7.90 -15.93
N GLU A 1085 -15.03 -8.30 -16.85
CA GLU A 1085 -14.90 -9.69 -17.28
C GLU A 1085 -13.97 -10.43 -16.31
N SER A 1086 -14.41 -11.57 -15.76
CA SER A 1086 -13.73 -12.23 -14.65
C SER A 1086 -12.89 -13.46 -15.01
N LEU A 1087 -13.05 -14.06 -16.21
CA LEU A 1087 -12.48 -15.37 -16.56
C LEU A 1087 -11.47 -15.33 -17.73
N GLY A 1088 -11.25 -14.18 -18.34
CA GLY A 1088 -10.39 -13.98 -19.51
C GLY A 1088 -11.08 -14.26 -20.87
N GLY A 1089 -12.41 -14.32 -20.90
CA GLY A 1089 -13.17 -14.58 -22.12
C GLY A 1089 -13.11 -13.41 -23.12
N ASN A 1090 -12.66 -13.66 -24.35
CA ASN A 1090 -12.67 -12.64 -25.41
C ASN A 1090 -14.08 -12.47 -26.00
N ASN A 1091 -14.55 -11.23 -26.10
CA ASN A 1091 -15.88 -10.84 -26.60
C ASN A 1091 -17.03 -11.41 -25.75
N SER A 1092 -16.90 -11.36 -24.43
CA SER A 1092 -18.00 -11.68 -23.52
C SER A 1092 -19.12 -10.66 -23.67
N LYS A 1093 -20.32 -11.15 -24.00
CA LYS A 1093 -21.51 -10.33 -24.26
C LYS A 1093 -22.53 -10.47 -23.14
N GLY A 1094 -23.15 -9.36 -22.80
CA GLY A 1094 -24.24 -9.32 -21.85
C GLY A 1094 -25.16 -8.14 -22.09
N GLN A 1095 -26.23 -8.09 -21.31
CA GLN A 1095 -27.23 -7.03 -21.34
C GLN A 1095 -27.34 -6.41 -19.95
N LEU A 1096 -27.19 -5.09 -19.88
CA LEU A 1096 -27.52 -4.32 -18.69
C LEU A 1096 -29.01 -4.01 -18.72
N ILE A 1097 -29.74 -4.53 -17.74
CA ILE A 1097 -31.19 -4.41 -17.61
C ILE A 1097 -31.46 -3.51 -16.41
N ILE A 1098 -32.08 -2.35 -16.66
CA ILE A 1098 -32.35 -1.33 -15.66
C ILE A 1098 -33.86 -1.13 -15.54
N ASP A 1099 -34.39 -1.24 -14.33
CA ASP A 1099 -35.80 -0.95 -14.03
C ASP A 1099 -36.01 0.58 -13.97
N ASP A 1100 -36.41 1.16 -15.12
CA ASP A 1100 -36.63 2.61 -15.24
C ASP A 1100 -37.78 3.05 -14.33
N LYS A 1101 -38.82 2.21 -14.19
CA LYS A 1101 -39.94 2.49 -13.29
C LYS A 1101 -39.49 2.58 -11.83
N PHE A 1102 -38.60 1.71 -11.38
CA PHE A 1102 -38.01 1.79 -10.04
C PHE A 1102 -37.26 3.11 -9.81
N LEU A 1103 -36.58 3.60 -10.84
CA LEU A 1103 -35.86 4.88 -10.83
C LEU A 1103 -36.77 6.10 -11.12
N GLY A 1104 -38.08 5.89 -11.31
CA GLY A 1104 -39.08 6.93 -11.52
C GLY A 1104 -39.23 7.41 -12.97
N ASN A 1105 -38.90 6.56 -13.95
CA ASN A 1105 -38.89 6.85 -15.40
C ASN A 1105 -37.97 8.03 -15.77
N LYS A 1106 -36.84 8.11 -15.07
CA LYS A 1106 -35.90 9.24 -15.14
C LYS A 1106 -34.71 8.98 -16.07
N ILE A 1107 -34.53 7.79 -16.64
CA ILE A 1107 -33.35 7.54 -17.49
C ILE A 1107 -33.42 8.38 -18.78
N ASP A 1108 -32.38 9.20 -18.97
CA ASP A 1108 -32.19 10.02 -20.16
C ASP A 1108 -31.20 9.38 -21.13
N LYS A 1109 -29.97 9.16 -20.67
CA LYS A 1109 -28.84 8.68 -21.48
C LYS A 1109 -27.98 7.68 -20.72
N ILE A 1110 -27.25 6.86 -21.46
CA ILE A 1110 -26.26 5.94 -20.90
C ILE A 1110 -24.95 6.14 -21.68
N PHE A 1111 -23.85 6.36 -20.96
CA PHE A 1111 -22.52 6.52 -21.53
C PHE A 1111 -21.59 5.41 -21.04
N LYS A 1112 -20.72 4.90 -21.91
CA LYS A 1112 -19.48 4.25 -21.48
C LYS A 1112 -18.50 5.35 -21.06
N THR A 1113 -17.87 5.20 -19.91
CA THR A 1113 -16.93 6.16 -19.33
C THR A 1113 -15.59 5.52 -19.04
N ASP A 1114 -14.59 6.35 -18.78
CA ASP A 1114 -13.36 5.91 -18.10
C ASP A 1114 -13.63 5.66 -16.58
N GLY A 1115 -12.58 5.34 -15.83
CA GLY A 1115 -12.65 5.10 -14.39
C GLY A 1115 -12.86 6.38 -13.55
N LEU A 1116 -12.58 7.56 -14.11
CA LEU A 1116 -12.83 8.88 -13.51
C LEU A 1116 -14.21 9.45 -13.87
N GLU A 1117 -15.03 8.67 -14.58
CA GLU A 1117 -16.41 9.00 -14.96
C GLU A 1117 -16.52 10.05 -16.09
N ASN A 1118 -15.46 10.22 -16.89
CA ASN A 1118 -15.51 11.03 -18.10
C ASN A 1118 -16.18 10.28 -19.25
N GLU A 1119 -17.09 10.95 -19.97
CA GLU A 1119 -17.90 10.36 -21.03
C GLU A 1119 -17.07 10.06 -22.29
N LEU A 1120 -17.10 8.81 -22.76
CA LEU A 1120 -16.38 8.37 -23.96
C LEU A 1120 -17.33 8.09 -25.13
N GLU A 1121 -18.37 7.28 -24.90
CA GLU A 1121 -19.30 6.82 -25.94
C GLU A 1121 -20.73 6.79 -25.40
N GLU A 1122 -21.69 7.36 -26.14
CA GLU A 1122 -23.12 7.25 -25.83
C GLU A 1122 -23.67 5.89 -26.34
N LEU A 1123 -24.25 5.10 -25.44
CA LEU A 1123 -24.83 3.80 -25.75
C LEU A 1123 -26.31 3.91 -26.09
N LYS A 1124 -26.73 3.15 -27.10
CA LYS A 1124 -28.14 3.01 -27.44
C LYS A 1124 -28.80 2.02 -26.50
N PHE A 1125 -29.98 2.39 -26.01
CA PHE A 1125 -30.80 1.50 -25.19
C PHE A 1125 -32.21 1.38 -25.75
N THR A 1126 -32.86 0.27 -25.45
CA THR A 1126 -34.27 0.04 -25.82
C THR A 1126 -35.14 0.16 -24.58
N LYS A 1127 -36.28 0.86 -24.69
CA LYS A 1127 -37.32 0.87 -23.66
C LYS A 1127 -38.38 -0.16 -24.03
N THR A 1128 -38.55 -1.18 -23.21
CA THR A 1128 -39.66 -2.12 -23.35
C THR A 1128 -40.81 -1.71 -22.45
N HIS A 1129 -41.96 -1.40 -23.05
CA HIS A 1129 -43.21 -1.09 -22.35
C HIS A 1129 -44.04 -2.37 -22.24
N GLY A 1130 -44.09 -2.99 -21.06
CA GLY A 1130 -44.83 -4.23 -20.82
C GLY A 1130 -45.54 -4.24 -19.48
N GLY A 1131 -46.54 -5.14 -19.31
CA GLY A 1131 -47.41 -5.22 -18.12
C GLY A 1131 -46.71 -5.48 -16.78
N SER A 1132 -45.38 -5.70 -16.77
CA SER A 1132 -44.54 -5.85 -15.58
C SER A 1132 -43.59 -4.67 -15.29
N GLY A 1133 -43.57 -3.59 -16.09
CA GLY A 1133 -42.77 -2.38 -15.85
C GLY A 1133 -42.06 -1.83 -17.09
N ASP A 1134 -41.67 -0.54 -17.05
CA ASP A 1134 -40.83 0.10 -18.08
C ASP A 1134 -39.36 -0.27 -17.80
N VAL A 1135 -38.74 -1.05 -18.69
CA VAL A 1135 -37.35 -1.54 -18.52
C VAL A 1135 -36.48 -0.98 -19.63
N VAL A 1136 -35.28 -0.51 -19.26
CA VAL A 1136 -34.23 -0.08 -20.16
C VAL A 1136 -33.22 -1.22 -20.33
N VAL A 1137 -32.97 -1.63 -21.57
CA VAL A 1137 -31.98 -2.67 -21.88
C VAL A 1137 -30.91 -2.11 -22.80
N THR A 1138 -29.65 -2.31 -22.42
CA THR A 1138 -28.45 -1.91 -23.17
C THR A 1138 -27.54 -3.11 -23.35
N ASP A 1139 -27.13 -3.39 -24.58
CA ASP A 1139 -26.17 -4.46 -24.87
C ASP A 1139 -24.74 -3.98 -24.58
N ILE A 1140 -23.94 -4.85 -23.95
CA ILE A 1140 -22.55 -4.58 -23.63
C ILE A 1140 -21.65 -5.73 -24.11
N THR A 1141 -20.44 -5.39 -24.53
CA THR A 1141 -19.42 -6.35 -24.95
C THR A 1141 -18.09 -5.96 -24.34
N LEU A 1142 -17.41 -6.94 -23.74
CA LEU A 1142 -16.15 -6.75 -23.03
C LEU A 1142 -15.09 -7.69 -23.61
N ARG A 1143 -13.84 -7.22 -23.67
CA ARG A 1143 -12.67 -8.07 -23.93
C ARG A 1143 -12.32 -8.88 -22.68
N GLY A 1144 -11.42 -9.86 -22.83
CA GLY A 1144 -10.95 -10.66 -21.69
C GLY A 1144 -10.36 -9.75 -20.62
N PHE A 1145 -10.81 -9.92 -19.38
CA PHE A 1145 -10.42 -9.09 -18.23
C PHE A 1145 -10.66 -7.58 -18.43
N GLU A 1146 -11.57 -7.15 -19.31
CA GLU A 1146 -11.91 -5.74 -19.46
C GLU A 1146 -12.74 -5.23 -18.27
N ILE A 1147 -12.29 -4.13 -17.64
CA ILE A 1147 -13.09 -3.34 -16.71
C ILE A 1147 -13.76 -2.20 -17.50
N ALA A 1148 -15.09 -2.14 -17.49
CA ALA A 1148 -15.85 -1.02 -18.04
C ALA A 1148 -16.70 -0.32 -16.99
N THR A 1149 -16.81 0.99 -17.16
CA THR A 1149 -17.67 1.85 -16.34
C THR A 1149 -18.75 2.45 -17.23
N TYR A 1150 -19.99 2.47 -16.73
CA TYR A 1150 -21.14 3.03 -17.43
C TYR A 1150 -21.82 4.08 -16.56
N LYS A 1151 -22.04 5.27 -17.12
CA LYS A 1151 -22.77 6.37 -16.47
C LYS A 1151 -24.19 6.45 -17.01
N ILE A 1152 -25.17 6.24 -16.13
CA ILE A 1152 -26.60 6.36 -16.41
C ILE A 1152 -27.03 7.77 -15.96
N LEU A 1153 -27.35 8.63 -16.91
CA LEU A 1153 -27.80 9.99 -16.67
C LEU A 1153 -29.32 10.04 -16.42
N LEU A 1154 -29.73 10.77 -15.39
CA LEU A 1154 -31.12 10.92 -14.98
C LEU A 1154 -31.65 12.33 -15.31
N LYS A 1155 -32.94 12.42 -15.67
CA LYS A 1155 -33.67 13.65 -16.00
C LYS A 1155 -33.97 14.55 -14.81
#